data_AF-A0A5M3VV09-F1
#
_entry.id   AF-A0A5M3VV09-F1
#
_cell.length_a   1.000
_cell.length_b   1.000
_cell.length_c   1.000
_cell.angle_alpha   90.00
_cell.angle_beta   90.00
_cell.angle_gamma   90.00
#
_symmetry.space_group_name_H-M   'P 1'
#
loop_
_entity.id
_entity.type
_entity.pdbx_description
1 polymer ?
#
loop_
_entity_poly.entity_id
_entity_poly.type
_entity_poly.pdbx_seq_one_letter_code
_entity_poly.pdbx_strand_id
1 'polypeptide(L)'
;MPPVAWTALGGPGEVTGARATADTIAVFTAGGYLYLRRRAGDTWRWERVGLPPTGEGVLDAALLALDGTDVLTPVVVGDDLKVWLYREGAAPTPWTGLAGPAPDVGEPFDADCGDLVTGTRGSGAALRHTLVMSSMAGRPWTRQGVDQDGTWFRIAADEDWVAVELATALASVTPGSEPQLHIFAVVRDRQTSASAVRVAVHENSVWTWIDPGGQSPNGQHGGLTATSFRDAAGRLQACAVLATGEPAAASMVIGSGRDWRWAELGQPPSPSGLGTAVVAAKGPDPQPGDEPVIVARSSHNIWTRSLTGPWRDLGTTPDDAAVVVPSNAIELAAPRRVRTAGVSWESDLWTLESGDAGVRWESHGSPGAVVSVVGAYTAAPEPDLTDLPVEVPVIDEYGAVWSCRVWGNPADGFFPSSGFWAAHGQPRAGVTAASGVGVFTQPGIPQPAWVFVVGSDGRLWAKTAGAWVDHGAPPGRSIKSGVAPIAVAGLPAVHVFADDGRLWMRSMSGGDWRWTDRGAPPGQLIFAVMGAAALPMPVAVVATEDGHLWVNVPDGGAFRWTDLGTPAPAERIVAAIGVEAVGTALDIVVVGSPSGQVWSLRWTPGAASPWTAHGRPLDARIRAAVGTVPGPAGSLAAVVGNDQQIWVTSSVGGPWSRWDPQFPGITAATGKTALLMGVLPCVVTVNNERRVHVATPEHGV
;
A
#
# COMPACT_ATOMS: atom_id res chain seq x y z
N MET A 1 -21.85 -20.64 -3.47
CA MET A 1 -20.82 -20.47 -2.43
C MET A 1 -21.07 -19.13 -1.75
N PRO A 2 -20.90 -18.99 -0.43
CA PRO A 2 -20.97 -17.68 0.21
C PRO A 2 -19.89 -16.75 -0.38
N PRO A 3 -20.19 -15.46 -0.60
CA PRO A 3 -19.20 -14.51 -1.11
C PRO A 3 -18.01 -14.45 -0.17
N VAL A 4 -16.81 -14.54 -0.72
CA VAL A 4 -15.58 -14.34 0.04
C VAL A 4 -15.41 -12.85 0.23
N ALA A 5 -15.37 -12.39 1.48
CA ALA A 5 -15.06 -11.00 1.78
C ALA A 5 -13.69 -10.66 1.19
N TRP A 6 -13.54 -9.44 0.67
CA TRP A 6 -12.32 -8.99 0.02
C TRP A 6 -11.07 -9.29 0.88
N THR A 7 -11.15 -9.05 2.19
CA THR A 7 -10.06 -9.27 3.14
C THR A 7 -9.57 -10.72 3.15
N ALA A 8 -10.45 -11.68 2.85
CA ALA A 8 -10.13 -13.11 2.85
C ALA A 8 -9.37 -13.65 1.65
N LEU A 9 -8.94 -12.75 0.76
CA LEU A 9 -8.31 -13.13 -0.49
C LEU A 9 -6.84 -12.74 -0.59
N GLY A 10 -6.25 -11.99 0.34
CA GLY A 10 -4.81 -11.73 0.25
C GLY A 10 -4.26 -10.72 1.25
N GLY A 11 -3.02 -10.30 1.00
CA GLY A 11 -2.23 -9.44 1.89
C GLY A 11 -2.75 -8.01 1.99
N PRO A 12 -2.31 -7.27 3.03
CA PRO A 12 -2.59 -5.86 3.18
C PRO A 12 -1.95 -5.13 1.99
N GLY A 13 -2.77 -4.56 1.13
CA GLY A 13 -2.33 -3.89 -0.08
C GLY A 13 -3.31 -2.81 -0.44
N GLU A 14 -2.80 -1.63 -0.75
CA GLU A 14 -3.61 -0.53 -1.27
C GLU A 14 -4.07 -0.83 -2.70
N VAL A 15 -5.30 -0.48 -3.05
CA VAL A 15 -5.72 -0.52 -4.45
C VAL A 15 -5.00 0.59 -5.20
N THR A 16 -4.22 0.25 -6.22
CA THR A 16 -3.49 1.23 -7.03
C THR A 16 -4.19 1.51 -8.35
N GLY A 17 -5.05 0.60 -8.81
CA GLY A 17 -5.89 0.84 -9.97
C GLY A 17 -6.88 -0.28 -10.22
N ALA A 18 -7.81 0.01 -11.13
CA ALA A 18 -8.85 -0.93 -11.52
C ALA A 18 -9.26 -0.75 -12.98
N ARG A 19 -9.73 -1.83 -13.59
CA ARG A 19 -10.41 -1.85 -14.89
C ARG A 19 -11.74 -2.55 -14.71
N ALA A 20 -12.83 -1.92 -15.14
CA ALA A 20 -14.16 -2.46 -14.95
C ALA A 20 -14.89 -2.63 -16.28
N THR A 21 -15.77 -3.61 -16.30
CA THR A 21 -16.76 -3.87 -17.34
C THR A 21 -18.12 -4.05 -16.70
N ALA A 22 -19.13 -4.46 -17.47
CA ALA A 22 -20.47 -4.69 -16.94
C ALA A 22 -20.47 -5.75 -15.82
N ASP A 23 -19.65 -6.79 -15.97
CA ASP A 23 -19.71 -7.98 -15.11
C ASP A 23 -18.37 -8.35 -14.48
N THR A 24 -17.26 -7.69 -14.84
CA THR A 24 -15.94 -7.97 -14.27
C THR A 24 -15.23 -6.70 -13.83
N ILE A 25 -14.59 -6.74 -12.67
CA ILE A 25 -13.65 -5.72 -12.20
C ILE A 25 -12.31 -6.41 -11.97
N ALA A 26 -11.28 -5.99 -12.69
CA ALA A 26 -9.90 -6.34 -12.40
C ALA A 26 -9.28 -5.25 -11.53
N VAL A 27 -8.58 -5.66 -10.48
CA VAL A 27 -8.02 -4.76 -9.49
C VAL A 27 -6.60 -5.18 -9.19
N PHE A 28 -5.69 -4.22 -9.26
CA PHE A 28 -4.29 -4.41 -8.92
C PHE A 28 -3.94 -3.51 -7.74
N THR A 29 -2.90 -3.93 -7.02
CA THR A 29 -2.62 -3.45 -5.68
C THR A 29 -1.16 -3.11 -5.52
N ALA A 30 -0.82 -2.25 -4.57
CA ALA A 30 0.57 -1.89 -4.27
C ALA A 30 1.41 -3.07 -3.75
N GLY A 31 0.76 -4.16 -3.31
CA GLY A 31 1.42 -5.44 -3.02
C GLY A 31 1.66 -6.30 -4.26
N GLY A 32 1.37 -5.77 -5.46
CA GLY A 32 1.60 -6.43 -6.73
C GLY A 32 0.53 -7.46 -7.12
N TYR A 33 -0.48 -7.72 -6.29
CA TYR A 33 -1.47 -8.76 -6.56
C TYR A 33 -2.57 -8.29 -7.50
N LEU A 34 -3.01 -9.21 -8.38
CA LEU A 34 -4.25 -9.09 -9.15
C LEU A 34 -5.42 -9.80 -8.43
N TYR A 35 -6.56 -9.11 -8.40
CA TYR A 35 -7.85 -9.62 -7.94
C TYR A 35 -8.90 -9.44 -9.03
N LEU A 36 -9.85 -10.38 -9.11
CA LEU A 36 -11.02 -10.27 -9.98
C LEU A 36 -12.29 -10.29 -9.17
N ARG A 37 -13.19 -9.34 -9.46
CA ARG A 37 -14.59 -9.42 -9.08
C ARG A 37 -15.40 -9.81 -10.30
N ARG A 38 -16.17 -10.88 -10.20
CA ARG A 38 -17.08 -11.31 -11.27
C ARG A 38 -18.51 -11.34 -10.78
N ARG A 39 -19.42 -10.90 -11.63
CA ARG A 39 -20.85 -10.92 -11.34
C ARG A 39 -21.41 -12.32 -11.63
N ALA A 40 -22.12 -12.87 -10.66
CA ALA A 40 -22.87 -14.12 -10.77
C ALA A 40 -24.31 -13.86 -10.33
N GLY A 41 -25.17 -13.51 -11.30
CA GLY A 41 -26.53 -13.02 -11.06
C GLY A 41 -26.52 -11.67 -10.32
N ASP A 42 -27.22 -11.59 -9.20
CA ASP A 42 -27.27 -10.39 -8.34
C ASP A 42 -26.13 -10.31 -7.32
N THR A 43 -25.22 -11.28 -7.32
CA THR A 43 -24.11 -11.36 -6.37
C THR A 43 -22.77 -11.16 -7.06
N TRP A 44 -21.84 -10.54 -6.34
CA TRP A 44 -20.46 -10.46 -6.76
C TRP A 44 -19.64 -11.54 -6.06
N ARG A 45 -18.70 -12.13 -6.79
CA ARG A 45 -17.71 -13.06 -6.27
C ARG A 45 -16.32 -12.49 -6.50
N TRP A 46 -15.54 -12.43 -5.44
CA TRP A 46 -14.13 -12.13 -5.52
C TRP A 46 -13.30 -13.41 -5.74
N GLU A 47 -12.20 -13.23 -6.46
CA GLU A 47 -11.20 -14.25 -6.77
C GLU A 47 -9.81 -13.62 -6.64
N ARG A 48 -8.94 -14.24 -5.84
CA ARG A 48 -7.51 -13.91 -5.83
C ARG A 48 -6.87 -14.59 -7.03
N VAL A 49 -6.33 -13.80 -7.96
CA VAL A 49 -5.58 -14.35 -9.09
C VAL A 49 -4.13 -14.62 -8.70
N GLY A 50 -3.53 -13.74 -7.91
CA GLY A 50 -2.16 -13.90 -7.42
C GLY A 50 -1.14 -13.05 -8.18
N LEU A 51 0.13 -13.45 -8.11
CA LEU A 51 1.26 -12.83 -8.80
C LEU A 51 1.58 -13.58 -10.10
N PRO A 52 2.06 -12.89 -11.16
CA PRO A 52 2.65 -13.56 -12.30
C PRO A 52 3.93 -14.34 -11.90
N PRO A 53 4.27 -15.48 -12.54
CA PRO A 53 5.30 -16.40 -12.07
C PRO A 53 6.73 -15.85 -11.89
N THR A 54 7.10 -14.77 -12.60
CA THR A 54 8.44 -14.16 -12.46
C THR A 54 8.42 -12.70 -12.06
N GLY A 55 7.25 -12.14 -11.77
CA GLY A 55 7.15 -10.78 -11.23
C GLY A 55 6.99 -10.82 -9.70
N GLU A 56 7.58 -9.85 -9.00
CA GLU A 56 7.28 -9.60 -7.59
C GLU A 56 6.02 -8.73 -7.44
N GLY A 57 5.54 -8.13 -8.54
CA GLY A 57 4.27 -7.42 -8.61
C GLY A 57 3.68 -7.26 -10.02
N VAL A 58 2.46 -6.72 -10.06
CA VAL A 58 1.73 -6.29 -11.26
C VAL A 58 1.78 -4.76 -11.32
N LEU A 59 2.37 -4.22 -12.40
CA LEU A 59 2.45 -2.77 -12.65
C LEU A 59 1.13 -2.23 -13.22
N ASP A 60 0.56 -2.93 -14.20
CA ASP A 60 -0.70 -2.58 -14.83
C ASP A 60 -1.44 -3.82 -15.35
N ALA A 61 -2.73 -3.66 -15.64
CA ALA A 61 -3.59 -4.71 -16.18
C ALA A 61 -4.57 -4.17 -17.23
N ALA A 62 -4.80 -5.01 -18.24
CA ALA A 62 -5.85 -4.84 -19.23
C ALA A 62 -6.81 -6.04 -19.25
N LEU A 63 -8.03 -5.82 -19.73
CA LEU A 63 -9.06 -6.86 -19.89
C LEU A 63 -9.29 -7.15 -21.38
N LEU A 64 -9.13 -8.42 -21.77
CA LEU A 64 -9.31 -8.89 -23.14
C LEU A 64 -10.48 -9.87 -23.27
N ALA A 65 -11.33 -9.69 -24.28
CA ALA A 65 -12.33 -10.69 -24.65
C ALA A 65 -11.67 -11.75 -25.55
N LEU A 66 -11.43 -12.96 -25.03
CA LEU A 66 -10.88 -14.06 -25.81
C LEU A 66 -11.99 -14.91 -26.44
N ASP A 67 -11.70 -15.49 -27.61
CA ASP A 67 -12.46 -16.55 -28.25
C ASP A 67 -13.95 -16.25 -28.54
N GLY A 68 -14.30 -14.96 -28.68
CA GLY A 68 -15.69 -14.53 -28.90
C GLY A 68 -16.60 -14.79 -27.70
N THR A 69 -16.03 -15.08 -26.53
CA THR A 69 -16.76 -15.19 -25.27
C THR A 69 -16.91 -13.81 -24.64
N ASP A 70 -18.00 -13.61 -23.89
CA ASP A 70 -18.19 -12.41 -23.05
C ASP A 70 -17.28 -12.42 -21.81
N VAL A 71 -16.48 -13.48 -21.62
CA VAL A 71 -15.58 -13.62 -20.47
C VAL A 71 -14.29 -12.86 -20.74
N LEU A 72 -14.09 -11.81 -19.95
CA LEU A 72 -12.88 -11.02 -20.03
C LEU A 72 -11.74 -11.67 -19.26
N THR A 73 -10.60 -11.69 -19.94
CA THR A 73 -9.38 -12.35 -19.54
C THR A 73 -8.34 -11.28 -19.21
N PRO A 74 -7.81 -11.25 -17.98
CA PRO A 74 -6.76 -10.31 -17.62
C PRO A 74 -5.47 -10.59 -18.37
N VAL A 75 -4.86 -9.52 -18.86
CA VAL A 75 -3.45 -9.47 -19.24
C VAL A 75 -2.77 -8.49 -18.31
N VAL A 76 -1.67 -8.90 -17.71
CA VAL A 76 -0.92 -8.06 -16.79
C VAL A 76 0.50 -7.88 -17.27
N VAL A 77 1.10 -6.78 -16.85
CA VAL A 77 2.53 -6.55 -16.92
C VAL A 77 3.12 -6.68 -15.53
N GLY A 78 4.10 -7.56 -15.41
CA GLY A 78 4.88 -7.69 -14.18
C GLY A 78 5.85 -6.53 -14.00
N ASP A 79 6.35 -6.35 -12.79
CA ASP A 79 7.51 -5.48 -12.49
C ASP A 79 8.80 -5.91 -13.22
N ASP A 80 8.87 -7.19 -13.62
CA ASP A 80 9.88 -7.71 -14.54
C ASP A 80 9.63 -7.35 -16.02
N LEU A 81 8.61 -6.53 -16.29
CA LEU A 81 8.13 -6.07 -17.60
C LEU A 81 7.82 -7.18 -18.59
N LYS A 82 7.56 -8.40 -18.09
CA LYS A 82 6.97 -9.46 -18.90
C LYS A 82 5.46 -9.35 -18.87
N VAL A 83 4.87 -9.72 -20.00
CA VAL A 83 3.42 -9.75 -20.15
C VAL A 83 2.91 -11.15 -19.86
N TRP A 84 1.84 -11.23 -19.07
CA TRP A 84 1.25 -12.48 -18.63
C TRP A 84 -0.25 -12.48 -18.91
N LEU A 85 -0.72 -13.54 -19.55
CA LEU A 85 -2.14 -13.80 -19.78
C LEU A 85 -2.66 -14.76 -18.72
N TYR A 86 -3.69 -14.36 -17.98
CA TYR A 86 -4.35 -15.23 -17.01
C TYR A 86 -5.41 -16.10 -17.68
N ARG A 87 -5.33 -17.43 -17.62
CA ARG A 87 -6.38 -18.36 -18.07
C ARG A 87 -6.75 -19.29 -16.93
N GLU A 88 -7.99 -19.20 -16.48
CA GLU A 88 -8.52 -20.05 -15.42
C GLU A 88 -8.40 -21.53 -15.82
N GLY A 89 -7.82 -22.36 -14.94
CA GLY A 89 -7.66 -23.79 -15.17
C GLY A 89 -6.51 -24.22 -16.10
N ALA A 90 -5.69 -23.29 -16.60
CA ALA A 90 -4.48 -23.67 -17.34
C ALA A 90 -3.44 -24.33 -16.40
N ALA A 91 -2.73 -25.34 -16.92
CA ALA A 91 -1.68 -26.08 -16.21
C ALA A 91 -0.31 -25.80 -16.85
N PRO A 92 0.80 -25.76 -16.08
CA PRO A 92 0.93 -26.02 -14.64
C PRO A 92 0.57 -24.83 -13.74
N THR A 93 0.43 -23.64 -14.31
CA THR A 93 -0.07 -22.42 -13.64
C THR A 93 -1.12 -21.77 -14.54
N PRO A 94 -2.05 -20.96 -13.98
CA PRO A 94 -3.04 -20.25 -14.78
C PRO A 94 -2.43 -19.09 -15.59
N TRP A 95 -1.11 -18.91 -15.55
CA TRP A 95 -0.42 -17.80 -16.21
C TRP A 95 0.33 -18.30 -17.46
N THR A 96 -0.03 -17.75 -18.61
CA THR A 96 0.70 -17.95 -19.86
C THR A 96 1.60 -16.75 -20.11
N GLY A 97 2.92 -16.95 -20.13
CA GLY A 97 3.86 -15.88 -20.43
C GLY A 97 3.80 -15.50 -21.91
N LEU A 98 3.64 -14.20 -22.19
CA LEU A 98 3.67 -13.61 -23.52
C LEU A 98 4.99 -12.89 -23.81
N ALA A 99 6.04 -13.18 -23.02
CA ALA A 99 7.31 -12.44 -23.00
C ALA A 99 7.14 -10.93 -22.75
N GLY A 100 8.26 -10.23 -22.57
CA GLY A 100 8.30 -8.77 -22.55
C GLY A 100 8.97 -8.22 -23.81
N PRO A 101 8.91 -6.90 -24.05
CA PRO A 101 9.81 -6.26 -25.01
C PRO A 101 11.27 -6.54 -24.64
N ALA A 102 12.15 -6.56 -25.64
CA ALA A 102 13.58 -6.70 -25.39
C ALA A 102 14.06 -5.52 -24.51
N PRO A 103 14.96 -5.75 -23.54
CA PRO A 103 15.49 -4.67 -22.74
C PRO A 103 16.19 -3.64 -23.62
N ASP A 104 15.90 -2.36 -23.42
CA ASP A 104 16.61 -1.25 -24.04
C ASP A 104 17.99 -1.13 -23.38
N VAL A 105 18.99 -1.81 -23.94
CA VAL A 105 20.33 -1.92 -23.35
C VAL A 105 20.98 -0.54 -23.25
N GLY A 106 21.34 -0.13 -22.02
CA GLY A 106 22.07 1.12 -21.75
C GLY A 106 21.19 2.32 -21.40
N GLU A 107 19.87 2.17 -21.39
CA GLU A 107 18.93 3.24 -21.01
C GLU A 107 18.54 3.13 -19.52
N PRO A 108 18.37 4.25 -18.81
CA PRO A 108 17.94 4.23 -17.41
C PRO A 108 16.48 3.74 -17.30
N PHE A 109 16.17 3.15 -16.14
CA PHE A 109 14.80 2.82 -15.77
C PHE A 109 13.99 4.10 -15.52
N ASP A 110 12.83 4.21 -16.15
CA ASP A 110 11.86 5.28 -15.91
C ASP A 110 10.74 4.76 -15.00
N ALA A 111 10.50 5.42 -13.87
CA ALA A 111 9.50 4.99 -12.90
C ALA A 111 8.06 5.03 -13.43
N ASP A 112 7.83 5.81 -14.50
CA ASP A 112 6.54 5.97 -15.16
C ASP A 112 6.30 4.92 -16.29
N CYS A 113 7.07 3.84 -16.32
CA CYS A 113 6.96 2.81 -17.35
C CYS A 113 6.09 1.60 -16.96
N GLY A 114 5.80 0.73 -17.93
CA GLY A 114 5.03 -0.50 -17.71
C GLY A 114 3.52 -0.33 -17.82
N ASP A 115 3.05 0.65 -18.59
CA ASP A 115 1.64 0.76 -18.95
C ASP A 115 1.27 -0.31 -19.98
N LEU A 116 0.09 -0.93 -19.87
CA LEU A 116 -0.37 -2.00 -20.75
C LEU A 116 -1.79 -1.72 -21.24
N VAL A 117 -1.90 -1.51 -22.55
CA VAL A 117 -3.20 -1.33 -23.20
C VAL A 117 -3.42 -2.33 -24.31
N THR A 118 -4.69 -2.58 -24.60
CA THR A 118 -5.08 -3.60 -25.57
C THR A 118 -6.14 -3.10 -26.51
N GLY A 119 -6.02 -3.49 -27.78
CA GLY A 119 -7.01 -3.26 -28.82
C GLY A 119 -7.49 -4.58 -29.39
N THR A 120 -8.80 -4.73 -29.58
CA THR A 120 -9.39 -5.90 -30.23
C THR A 120 -10.15 -5.48 -31.46
N ARG A 121 -9.83 -6.09 -32.61
CA ARG A 121 -10.48 -5.85 -33.90
C ARG A 121 -11.15 -7.13 -34.38
N GLY A 122 -12.42 -7.04 -34.78
CA GLY A 122 -13.08 -8.12 -35.51
C GLY A 122 -12.63 -8.12 -36.98
N SER A 123 -12.17 -9.27 -37.48
CA SER A 123 -11.89 -9.51 -38.90
C SER A 123 -12.66 -10.77 -39.34
N GLY A 124 -13.88 -10.58 -39.85
CA GLY A 124 -14.82 -11.67 -40.07
C GLY A 124 -15.23 -12.34 -38.75
N ALA A 125 -15.12 -13.67 -38.67
CA ALA A 125 -15.41 -14.43 -37.45
C ALA A 125 -14.26 -14.48 -36.44
N ALA A 126 -13.06 -13.99 -36.79
CA ALA A 126 -11.88 -14.06 -35.94
C ALA A 126 -11.59 -12.71 -35.27
N LEU A 127 -11.31 -12.74 -33.96
CA LEU A 127 -10.80 -11.60 -33.23
C LEU A 127 -9.29 -11.49 -33.42
N ARG A 128 -8.79 -10.28 -33.69
CA ARG A 128 -7.37 -9.96 -33.67
C ARG A 128 -7.09 -9.04 -32.49
N HIS A 129 -6.31 -9.52 -31.55
CA HIS A 129 -5.86 -8.75 -30.39
C HIS A 129 -4.53 -8.08 -30.70
N THR A 130 -4.35 -6.85 -30.25
CA THR A 130 -3.09 -6.14 -30.25
C THR A 130 -2.81 -5.69 -28.83
N LEU A 131 -1.61 -6.00 -28.33
CA LEU A 131 -1.11 -5.49 -27.06
C LEU A 131 -0.16 -4.34 -27.35
N VAL A 132 -0.17 -3.32 -26.51
CA VAL A 132 0.77 -2.20 -26.55
C VAL A 132 1.28 -1.95 -25.15
N MET A 133 2.58 -1.76 -25.01
CA MET A 133 3.25 -1.59 -23.72
C MET A 133 4.38 -0.56 -23.79
N SER A 134 4.66 0.15 -22.70
CA SER A 134 5.92 0.89 -22.52
C SER A 134 7.03 0.04 -21.89
N SER A 135 8.24 0.06 -22.45
CA SER A 135 9.44 -0.60 -21.91
C SER A 135 10.05 0.16 -20.73
N MET A 136 11.09 -0.38 -20.08
CA MET A 136 11.86 0.31 -19.00
C MET A 136 12.29 1.73 -19.37
N ALA A 137 12.65 1.93 -20.64
CA ALA A 137 13.11 3.23 -21.13
C ALA A 137 11.95 4.11 -21.60
N GLY A 138 10.71 3.74 -21.29
CA GLY A 138 9.47 4.40 -21.72
C GLY A 138 9.21 4.27 -23.22
N ARG A 139 9.73 3.24 -23.91
CA ARG A 139 9.52 3.09 -25.36
C ARG A 139 8.26 2.27 -25.64
N PRO A 140 7.39 2.69 -26.57
CA PRO A 140 6.21 1.92 -26.92
C PRO A 140 6.54 0.72 -27.80
N TRP A 141 6.03 -0.45 -27.41
CA TRP A 141 6.14 -1.71 -28.13
C TRP A 141 4.75 -2.27 -28.40
N THR A 142 4.60 -3.02 -29.48
CA THR A 142 3.34 -3.68 -29.84
C THR A 142 3.53 -5.15 -30.15
N ARG A 143 2.53 -5.95 -29.82
CA ARG A 143 2.45 -7.38 -30.14
C ARG A 143 1.11 -7.67 -30.80
N GLN A 144 1.13 -8.47 -31.86
CA GLN A 144 -0.08 -9.02 -32.46
C GLN A 144 -0.39 -10.39 -31.85
N GLY A 145 -1.62 -10.58 -31.40
CA GLY A 145 -2.11 -11.82 -30.79
C GLY A 145 -1.66 -12.04 -29.35
N VAL A 146 -2.18 -13.13 -28.78
CA VAL A 146 -1.88 -13.59 -27.41
C VAL A 146 -1.26 -14.99 -27.41
N ASP A 147 -0.78 -15.45 -28.57
CA ASP A 147 -0.04 -16.70 -28.69
C ASP A 147 1.32 -16.55 -28.01
N GLN A 148 1.82 -17.60 -27.36
CA GLN A 148 3.09 -17.56 -26.60
C GLN A 148 4.29 -17.17 -27.48
N ASP A 149 4.32 -17.64 -28.73
CA ASP A 149 5.40 -17.40 -29.70
C ASP A 149 5.27 -16.06 -30.45
N GLY A 150 4.28 -15.24 -30.10
CA GLY A 150 4.15 -13.89 -30.65
C GLY A 150 5.40 -13.05 -30.41
N THR A 151 5.66 -12.10 -31.30
CA THR A 151 6.83 -11.22 -31.24
C THR A 151 6.40 -9.80 -30.87
N TRP A 152 7.20 -9.17 -30.01
CA TRP A 152 7.10 -7.74 -29.70
C TRP A 152 7.89 -6.93 -30.73
N PHE A 153 7.26 -5.90 -31.26
CA PHE A 153 7.84 -4.97 -32.23
C PHE A 153 7.90 -3.58 -31.61
N ARG A 154 9.07 -2.96 -31.66
CA ARG A 154 9.23 -1.57 -31.23
C ARG A 154 8.47 -0.67 -32.20
N ILE A 155 7.66 0.24 -31.67
CA ILE A 155 7.09 1.32 -32.46
C ILE A 155 8.18 2.38 -32.57
N ALA A 156 8.64 2.66 -33.80
CA ALA A 156 9.65 3.68 -34.04
C ALA A 156 9.19 5.02 -33.46
N ALA A 157 10.00 5.63 -32.60
CA ALA A 157 9.73 6.87 -31.88
C ALA A 157 11.03 7.68 -31.83
N ASP A 158 10.93 9.00 -31.76
CA ASP A 158 12.11 9.88 -31.64
C ASP A 158 12.86 9.58 -30.34
N GLU A 159 14.19 9.70 -30.34
CA GLU A 159 15.01 9.31 -29.20
C GLU A 159 14.80 10.18 -27.95
N ASP A 160 14.20 11.35 -28.10
CA ASP A 160 14.17 12.36 -27.04
C ASP A 160 12.99 12.24 -26.07
N TRP A 161 11.97 11.42 -26.36
CA TRP A 161 10.79 11.30 -25.50
C TRP A 161 10.46 9.88 -25.02
N VAL A 162 9.82 9.81 -23.86
CA VAL A 162 9.28 8.59 -23.22
C VAL A 162 7.75 8.61 -23.24
N ALA A 163 7.13 7.46 -23.49
CA ALA A 163 5.69 7.27 -23.32
C ALA A 163 5.40 6.97 -21.85
N VAL A 164 4.71 7.91 -21.20
CA VAL A 164 4.33 7.85 -19.77
C VAL A 164 2.98 7.16 -19.61
N GLU A 165 2.05 7.42 -20.52
CA GLU A 165 0.74 6.78 -20.54
C GLU A 165 0.38 6.39 -21.97
N LEU A 166 -0.36 5.29 -22.11
CA LEU A 166 -0.82 4.70 -23.35
C LEU A 166 -2.33 4.52 -23.29
N ALA A 167 -2.98 4.68 -24.43
CA ALA A 167 -4.37 4.28 -24.62
C ALA A 167 -4.58 3.82 -26.06
N THR A 168 -5.62 3.02 -26.29
CA THR A 168 -5.95 2.59 -27.66
C THR A 168 -7.41 2.77 -27.97
N ALA A 169 -7.68 3.05 -29.24
CA ALA A 169 -9.03 3.08 -29.79
C ALA A 169 -9.01 2.67 -31.27
N LEU A 170 -10.14 2.27 -31.79
CA LEU A 170 -10.34 1.98 -33.21
C LEU A 170 -10.86 3.22 -33.95
N ALA A 171 -10.40 3.45 -35.18
CA ALA A 171 -10.99 4.46 -36.06
C ALA A 171 -10.92 4.02 -37.52
N SER A 172 -11.88 4.46 -38.34
CA SER A 172 -11.96 4.15 -39.77
C SER A 172 -11.53 5.34 -40.61
N VAL A 173 -10.56 5.16 -41.49
CA VAL A 173 -10.03 6.21 -42.38
C VAL A 173 -11.14 6.82 -43.26
N THR A 174 -12.10 6.00 -43.70
CA THR A 174 -13.30 6.47 -44.39
C THR A 174 -14.55 5.79 -43.83
N PRO A 175 -15.76 6.38 -43.99
CA PRO A 175 -17.00 5.72 -43.59
C PRO A 175 -17.11 4.31 -44.20
N GLY A 176 -17.40 3.32 -43.37
CA GLY A 176 -17.50 1.92 -43.79
C GLY A 176 -16.17 1.19 -44.02
N SER A 177 -15.01 1.85 -43.92
CA SER A 177 -13.72 1.16 -43.98
C SER A 177 -13.49 0.33 -42.72
N GLU A 178 -12.75 -0.76 -42.86
CA GLU A 178 -12.39 -1.63 -41.74
C GLU A 178 -11.66 -0.81 -40.65
N PRO A 179 -12.13 -0.80 -39.38
CA PRO A 179 -11.54 0.00 -38.32
C PRO A 179 -10.07 -0.31 -38.08
N GLN A 180 -9.21 0.67 -37.91
CA GLN A 180 -7.78 0.50 -37.62
C GLN A 180 -7.46 0.91 -36.19
N LEU A 181 -6.49 0.23 -35.57
CA LEU A 181 -6.02 0.57 -34.24
C LEU A 181 -5.23 1.87 -34.26
N HIS A 182 -5.54 2.74 -33.32
CA HIS A 182 -4.82 3.97 -33.02
C HIS A 182 -4.28 3.88 -31.60
N ILE A 183 -3.04 4.30 -31.42
CA ILE A 183 -2.35 4.30 -30.12
C ILE A 183 -2.13 5.74 -29.71
N PHE A 184 -2.69 6.14 -28.58
CA PHE A 184 -2.45 7.44 -27.97
C PHE A 184 -1.33 7.28 -26.95
N ALA A 185 -0.44 8.26 -26.89
CA ALA A 185 0.57 8.34 -25.86
C ALA A 185 0.62 9.76 -25.29
N VAL A 186 0.65 9.88 -23.96
CA VAL A 186 1.22 11.06 -23.31
C VAL A 186 2.72 10.84 -23.27
N VAL A 187 3.45 11.72 -23.91
CA VAL A 187 4.91 11.64 -24.02
C VAL A 187 5.56 12.74 -23.20
N ARG A 188 6.68 12.42 -22.55
CA ARG A 188 7.51 13.39 -21.84
C ARG A 188 8.87 13.48 -22.51
N ASP A 189 9.30 14.68 -22.84
CA ASP A 189 10.65 14.94 -23.33
C ASP A 189 11.66 14.73 -22.19
N ARG A 190 12.70 13.94 -22.44
CA ARG A 190 13.68 13.55 -21.41
C ARG A 190 14.55 14.70 -20.91
N GLN A 191 14.80 15.69 -21.76
CA GLN A 191 15.71 16.80 -21.43
C GLN A 191 14.96 17.94 -20.74
N THR A 192 13.77 18.26 -21.23
CA THR A 192 12.97 19.42 -20.83
C THR A 192 11.84 19.06 -19.88
N SER A 193 11.52 17.77 -19.72
CA SER A 193 10.32 17.28 -19.03
C SER A 193 9.00 17.78 -19.62
N ALA A 194 9.04 18.41 -20.81
CA ALA A 194 7.85 18.91 -21.47
C ALA A 194 6.93 17.75 -21.88
N SER A 195 5.65 17.85 -21.56
CA SER A 195 4.66 16.84 -21.92
C SER A 195 3.94 17.20 -23.22
N ALA A 196 3.64 16.20 -24.04
CA ALA A 196 2.86 16.33 -25.27
C ALA A 196 1.98 15.08 -25.48
N VAL A 197 1.03 15.17 -26.42
CA VAL A 197 0.27 14.02 -26.89
C VAL A 197 0.81 13.57 -28.24
N ARG A 198 0.87 12.27 -28.46
CA ARG A 198 1.21 11.65 -29.74
C ARG A 198 0.18 10.59 -30.09
N VAL A 199 -0.12 10.46 -31.38
CA VAL A 199 -1.02 9.41 -31.89
C VAL A 199 -0.28 8.58 -32.93
N ALA A 200 -0.09 7.30 -32.65
CA ALA A 200 0.47 6.35 -33.60
C ALA A 200 -0.66 5.75 -34.45
N VAL A 201 -0.46 5.80 -35.77
CA VAL A 201 -1.34 5.21 -36.77
C VAL A 201 -0.59 4.19 -37.62
N HIS A 202 -1.28 3.12 -38.02
CA HIS A 202 -0.67 2.06 -38.83
C HIS A 202 -0.96 2.29 -40.32
N GLU A 203 0.01 2.85 -41.04
CA GLU A 203 -0.08 3.21 -42.46
C GLU A 203 1.02 2.49 -43.24
N ASN A 204 0.68 1.91 -44.41
CA ASN A 204 1.65 1.23 -45.28
C ASN A 204 2.50 0.15 -44.58
N SER A 205 1.91 -0.58 -43.63
CA SER A 205 2.59 -1.58 -42.79
C SER A 205 3.64 -1.03 -41.83
N VAL A 206 3.58 0.27 -41.53
CA VAL A 206 4.49 0.96 -40.60
C VAL A 206 3.67 1.79 -39.62
N TRP A 207 4.07 1.77 -38.35
CA TRP A 207 3.52 2.68 -37.35
C TRP A 207 4.17 4.06 -37.48
N THR A 208 3.35 5.09 -37.60
CA THR A 208 3.79 6.49 -37.71
C THR A 208 3.18 7.31 -36.59
N TRP A 209 4.02 8.00 -35.80
CA TRP A 209 3.55 8.97 -34.82
C TRP A 209 3.13 10.27 -35.48
N ILE A 210 2.00 10.79 -35.04
CA ILE A 210 1.43 12.07 -35.45
C ILE A 210 1.38 12.97 -34.23
N ASP A 211 1.81 14.21 -34.41
CA ASP A 211 1.57 15.29 -33.48
C ASP A 211 0.19 15.90 -33.76
N PRO A 212 -0.83 15.69 -32.91
CA PRO A 212 -2.13 16.32 -33.09
C PRO A 212 -2.11 17.82 -32.77
N GLY A 213 -0.95 18.39 -32.36
CA GLY A 213 -0.83 19.76 -31.83
C GLY A 213 -1.45 19.90 -30.45
N GLY A 214 -1.87 21.12 -30.09
CA GLY A 214 -2.67 21.38 -28.89
C GLY A 214 -1.89 21.86 -27.66
N GLN A 215 -2.59 21.99 -26.54
CA GLN A 215 -1.98 22.36 -25.27
C GLN A 215 -1.26 21.16 -24.66
N SER A 216 -0.15 21.44 -23.97
CA SER A 216 0.56 20.43 -23.20
C SER A 216 -0.34 19.88 -22.08
N PRO A 217 -0.30 18.55 -21.85
CA PRO A 217 -0.84 17.95 -20.65
C PRO A 217 -0.29 18.65 -19.41
N ASN A 218 -1.11 18.80 -18.38
CA ASN A 218 -0.78 19.53 -17.14
C ASN A 218 0.25 18.83 -16.23
N GLY A 219 0.97 17.83 -16.74
CA GLY A 219 1.96 17.06 -15.98
C GLY A 219 1.40 16.19 -14.85
N GLN A 220 0.09 16.16 -14.62
CA GLN A 220 -0.52 15.19 -13.70
C GLN A 220 -0.77 13.89 -14.45
N HIS A 221 -0.09 12.84 -13.99
CA HIS A 221 -0.16 11.50 -14.56
C HIS A 221 -1.35 10.70 -14.00
N GLY A 222 -1.95 9.83 -14.82
CA GLY A 222 -2.96 8.86 -14.44
C GLY A 222 -4.37 9.11 -15.00
N GLY A 223 -4.50 9.48 -16.29
CA GLY A 223 -5.81 9.83 -16.86
C GLY A 223 -6.01 9.58 -18.35
N LEU A 224 -4.98 9.23 -19.12
CA LEU A 224 -5.14 8.98 -20.55
C LEU A 224 -6.02 7.75 -20.76
N THR A 225 -7.20 7.98 -21.30
CA THR A 225 -8.12 6.93 -21.72
C THR A 225 -8.65 7.27 -23.09
N ALA A 226 -8.88 6.23 -23.89
CA ALA A 226 -9.35 6.37 -25.26
C ALA A 226 -10.55 5.47 -25.54
N THR A 227 -11.39 5.90 -26.46
CA THR A 227 -12.50 5.10 -26.97
C THR A 227 -12.81 5.46 -28.41
N SER A 228 -13.74 4.71 -29.00
CA SER A 228 -14.23 4.90 -30.36
C SER A 228 -15.69 5.31 -30.35
N PHE A 229 -16.09 6.19 -31.27
CA PHE A 229 -17.50 6.54 -31.49
C PHE A 229 -17.77 6.76 -32.98
N ARG A 230 -19.05 6.73 -33.41
CA ARG A 230 -19.41 7.03 -34.80
C ARG A 230 -19.93 8.46 -34.90
N ASP A 231 -19.33 9.23 -35.80
CA ASP A 231 -19.86 10.54 -36.17
C ASP A 231 -21.22 10.41 -36.89
N ALA A 232 -21.84 11.56 -37.19
CA ALA A 232 -23.13 11.60 -37.89
C ALA A 232 -23.08 11.00 -39.30
N ALA A 233 -21.89 10.90 -39.91
CA ALA A 233 -21.68 10.26 -41.22
C ALA A 233 -21.40 8.75 -41.09
N GLY A 234 -21.39 8.19 -39.88
CA GLY A 234 -21.10 6.78 -39.61
C GLY A 234 -19.63 6.42 -39.63
N ARG A 235 -18.71 7.40 -39.78
CA ARG A 235 -17.26 7.18 -39.68
C ARG A 235 -16.92 6.89 -38.23
N LEU A 236 -16.19 5.81 -38.00
CA LEU A 236 -15.66 5.51 -36.68
C LEU A 236 -14.48 6.45 -36.41
N GLN A 237 -14.59 7.28 -35.37
CA GLN A 237 -13.52 8.15 -34.88
C GLN A 237 -12.96 7.59 -33.58
N ALA A 238 -11.66 7.77 -33.39
CA ALA A 238 -11.01 7.56 -32.10
C ALA A 238 -10.99 8.88 -31.35
N CYS A 239 -11.10 8.81 -30.03
CA CYS A 239 -10.86 9.94 -29.17
C CYS A 239 -10.13 9.55 -27.89
N ALA A 240 -9.34 10.46 -27.36
CA ALA A 240 -8.71 10.35 -26.05
C ALA A 240 -8.95 11.62 -25.23
N VAL A 241 -9.15 11.46 -23.92
CA VAL A 241 -9.32 12.58 -22.97
C VAL A 241 -8.06 12.76 -22.14
N LEU A 242 -7.77 14.01 -21.81
CA LEU A 242 -6.64 14.42 -21.00
C LEU A 242 -6.93 15.74 -20.28
N ALA A 243 -6.19 15.99 -19.20
CA ALA A 243 -6.20 17.25 -18.49
C ALA A 243 -5.11 18.20 -19.03
N THR A 244 -5.47 19.43 -19.34
CA THR A 244 -4.57 20.44 -19.93
C THR A 244 -4.64 21.78 -19.22
N GLY A 245 -3.52 22.51 -19.22
CA GLY A 245 -3.44 23.89 -18.72
C GLY A 245 -3.46 24.04 -17.20
N GLU A 246 -3.39 25.29 -16.74
CA GLU A 246 -3.51 25.68 -15.33
C GLU A 246 -4.49 26.86 -15.16
N PRO A 247 -5.59 26.70 -14.39
CA PRO A 247 -6.04 25.45 -13.76
C PRO A 247 -6.40 24.38 -14.79
N ALA A 248 -6.26 23.11 -14.41
CA ALA A 248 -6.47 21.97 -15.30
C ALA A 248 -7.90 21.93 -15.86
N ALA A 249 -8.04 21.87 -17.19
CA ALA A 249 -9.30 21.72 -17.92
C ALA A 249 -9.31 20.40 -18.71
N ALA A 250 -10.50 19.89 -19.02
CA ALA A 250 -10.62 18.68 -19.82
C ALA A 250 -10.53 19.04 -21.31
N SER A 251 -9.70 18.30 -22.03
CA SER A 251 -9.54 18.40 -23.47
C SER A 251 -9.62 17.02 -24.10
N MET A 252 -10.11 16.97 -25.34
CA MET A 252 -10.25 15.73 -26.08
C MET A 252 -9.61 15.84 -27.47
N VAL A 253 -8.75 14.89 -27.78
CA VAL A 253 -8.21 14.69 -29.13
C VAL A 253 -9.14 13.75 -29.87
N ILE A 254 -9.64 14.15 -31.03
CA ILE A 254 -10.64 13.40 -31.82
C ILE A 254 -10.15 13.30 -33.25
N GLY A 255 -10.19 12.10 -33.83
CA GLY A 255 -9.75 11.95 -35.21
C GLY A 255 -9.71 10.54 -35.73
N SER A 256 -9.13 10.42 -36.92
CA SER A 256 -8.89 9.15 -37.61
C SER A 256 -7.84 9.32 -38.70
N GLY A 257 -6.91 8.37 -38.81
CA GLY A 257 -5.81 8.47 -39.77
C GLY A 257 -4.94 9.68 -39.45
N ARG A 258 -4.82 10.62 -40.40
CA ARG A 258 -4.07 11.88 -40.19
C ARG A 258 -4.93 13.08 -39.81
N ASP A 259 -6.24 12.91 -39.74
CA ASP A 259 -7.18 13.99 -39.45
C ASP A 259 -7.45 14.06 -37.95
N TRP A 260 -6.76 14.95 -37.24
CA TRP A 260 -6.92 15.16 -35.79
C TRP A 260 -7.37 16.57 -35.47
N ARG A 261 -8.25 16.70 -34.48
CA ARG A 261 -8.68 17.97 -33.93
C ARG A 261 -8.76 17.91 -32.41
N TRP A 262 -8.59 19.08 -31.80
CA TRP A 262 -8.81 19.28 -30.38
C TRP A 262 -10.22 19.81 -30.14
N ALA A 263 -10.84 19.28 -29.09
CA ALA A 263 -12.07 19.80 -28.52
C ALA A 263 -11.79 20.21 -27.07
N GLU A 264 -11.90 21.50 -26.80
CA GLU A 264 -11.82 22.08 -25.46
C GLU A 264 -13.15 21.85 -24.74
N LEU A 265 -13.14 21.06 -23.66
CA LEU A 265 -14.35 20.74 -22.89
C LEU A 265 -14.46 21.63 -21.64
N GLY A 266 -13.40 22.36 -21.31
CA GLY A 266 -13.34 23.24 -20.16
C GLY A 266 -13.39 22.50 -18.84
N GLN A 267 -13.85 23.18 -17.80
CA GLN A 267 -13.86 22.67 -16.43
C GLN A 267 -15.29 22.43 -15.94
N PRO A 268 -15.49 21.43 -15.06
CA PRO A 268 -16.69 21.36 -14.25
C PRO A 268 -16.89 22.66 -13.44
N PRO A 269 -18.14 23.06 -13.16
CA PRO A 269 -18.44 24.25 -12.35
C PRO A 269 -18.12 24.00 -10.86
N SER A 270 -16.84 23.96 -10.53
CA SER A 270 -16.27 23.66 -9.22
C SER A 270 -15.18 24.69 -8.88
N PRO A 271 -14.99 25.04 -7.59
CA PRO A 271 -13.94 25.97 -7.19
C PRO A 271 -12.52 25.40 -7.37
N SER A 272 -12.38 24.08 -7.54
CA SER A 272 -11.10 23.44 -7.83
C SER A 272 -11.00 23.06 -9.31
N GLY A 273 -9.77 23.01 -9.82
CA GLY A 273 -9.50 22.53 -11.18
C GLY A 273 -9.91 21.06 -11.39
N LEU A 274 -9.79 20.61 -12.62
CA LEU A 274 -9.96 19.19 -12.95
C LEU A 274 -8.87 18.37 -12.27
N GLY A 275 -9.24 17.27 -11.63
CA GLY A 275 -8.31 16.32 -11.06
C GLY A 275 -7.89 15.25 -12.07
N THR A 276 -8.83 14.37 -12.39
CA THR A 276 -8.63 13.25 -13.34
C THR A 276 -9.87 13.13 -14.21
N ALA A 277 -9.71 12.77 -15.47
CA ALA A 277 -10.82 12.53 -16.39
C ALA A 277 -10.58 11.25 -17.19
N VAL A 278 -11.64 10.46 -17.36
CA VAL A 278 -11.63 9.25 -18.20
C VAL A 278 -12.78 9.29 -19.21
N VAL A 279 -12.56 8.79 -20.42
CA VAL A 279 -13.59 8.64 -21.43
C VAL A 279 -14.24 7.26 -21.26
N ALA A 280 -15.57 7.24 -21.21
CA ALA A 280 -16.34 6.02 -21.08
C ALA A 280 -16.17 5.17 -22.35
N ALA A 281 -15.66 3.94 -22.17
CA ALA A 281 -15.55 2.99 -23.26
C ALA A 281 -16.95 2.68 -23.81
N LYS A 282 -17.12 2.88 -25.13
CA LYS A 282 -18.33 2.44 -25.82
C LYS A 282 -18.26 0.93 -26.09
N GLY A 283 -19.43 0.31 -26.21
CA GLY A 283 -19.53 -1.06 -26.70
C GLY A 283 -18.92 -1.23 -28.10
N PRO A 284 -18.78 -2.48 -28.58
CA PRO A 284 -18.04 -2.79 -29.81
C PRO A 284 -18.62 -2.20 -31.09
N ASP A 285 -19.89 -1.76 -31.07
CA ASP A 285 -20.55 -1.10 -32.21
C ASP A 285 -21.29 0.17 -31.79
N PRO A 286 -20.57 1.30 -31.64
CA PRO A 286 -21.21 2.59 -31.35
C PRO A 286 -22.14 2.99 -32.50
N GLN A 287 -23.29 3.56 -32.16
CA GLN A 287 -24.30 3.96 -33.14
C GLN A 287 -23.93 5.31 -33.80
N PRO A 288 -24.32 5.56 -35.07
CA PRO A 288 -24.13 6.87 -35.69
C PRO A 288 -24.74 7.99 -34.87
N GLY A 289 -23.96 9.04 -34.60
CA GLY A 289 -24.37 10.17 -33.75
C GLY A 289 -24.15 9.94 -32.26
N ASP A 290 -23.54 8.82 -31.85
CA ASP A 290 -23.08 8.63 -30.48
C ASP A 290 -21.99 9.65 -30.12
N GLU A 291 -22.18 10.39 -29.04
CA GLU A 291 -21.14 11.26 -28.51
C GLU A 291 -20.29 10.54 -27.47
N PRO A 292 -18.95 10.74 -27.45
CA PRO A 292 -18.14 10.26 -26.34
C PRO A 292 -18.59 10.94 -25.04
N VAL A 293 -18.58 10.16 -23.96
CA VAL A 293 -18.95 10.62 -22.62
C VAL A 293 -17.72 10.56 -21.74
N ILE A 294 -17.45 11.63 -21.00
CA ILE A 294 -16.36 11.70 -20.04
C ILE A 294 -16.92 11.63 -18.63
N VAL A 295 -16.14 11.00 -17.76
CA VAL A 295 -16.30 11.03 -16.30
C VAL A 295 -15.06 11.70 -15.74
N ALA A 296 -15.24 12.69 -14.88
CA ALA A 296 -14.12 13.41 -14.31
C ALA A 296 -14.32 13.71 -12.83
N ARG A 297 -13.22 13.81 -12.09
CA ARG A 297 -13.21 14.28 -10.70
C ARG A 297 -12.83 15.76 -10.67
N SER A 298 -13.60 16.55 -9.93
CA SER A 298 -13.23 17.90 -9.52
C SER A 298 -13.78 18.12 -8.11
N SER A 299 -12.92 18.59 -7.20
CA SER A 299 -13.14 18.53 -5.76
C SER A 299 -13.47 17.08 -5.33
N HIS A 300 -14.47 16.89 -4.48
CA HIS A 300 -14.94 15.57 -4.04
C HIS A 300 -15.95 14.95 -5.02
N ASN A 301 -16.42 15.72 -5.99
CA ASN A 301 -17.52 15.32 -6.87
C ASN A 301 -17.00 14.61 -8.14
N ILE A 302 -17.77 13.62 -8.55
CA ILE A 302 -17.68 13.05 -9.89
C ILE A 302 -18.62 13.84 -10.79
N TRP A 303 -18.14 14.15 -11.98
CA TRP A 303 -18.83 14.88 -13.02
C TRP A 303 -18.88 14.04 -14.28
N THR A 304 -19.90 14.26 -15.11
CA THR A 304 -19.97 13.68 -16.45
C THR A 304 -20.35 14.72 -17.49
N ARG A 305 -19.90 14.51 -18.73
CA ARG A 305 -20.17 15.40 -19.85
C ARG A 305 -20.07 14.64 -21.16
N SER A 306 -20.97 14.92 -22.10
CA SER A 306 -20.79 14.51 -23.50
C SER A 306 -20.01 15.56 -24.28
N LEU A 307 -19.53 15.23 -25.48
CA LEU A 307 -18.75 16.16 -26.32
C LEU A 307 -19.41 17.53 -26.47
N THR A 308 -20.72 17.59 -26.70
CA THR A 308 -21.44 18.85 -26.92
C THR A 308 -22.31 19.29 -25.72
N GLY A 309 -22.56 18.39 -24.77
CA GLY A 309 -23.42 18.64 -23.61
C GLY A 309 -22.73 19.45 -22.50
N PRO A 310 -23.51 19.94 -21.51
CA PRO A 310 -22.95 20.58 -20.32
C PRO A 310 -22.34 19.56 -19.36
N TRP A 311 -21.52 20.04 -18.43
CA TRP A 311 -21.12 19.26 -17.26
C TRP A 311 -22.33 18.98 -16.36
N ARG A 312 -22.47 17.72 -15.95
CA ARG A 312 -23.48 17.24 -15.00
C ARG A 312 -22.78 16.70 -13.76
N ASP A 313 -23.19 17.19 -12.60
CA ASP A 313 -22.75 16.67 -11.32
C ASP A 313 -23.36 15.29 -11.08
N LEU A 314 -22.52 14.32 -10.76
CA LEU A 314 -22.90 12.97 -10.33
C LEU A 314 -22.79 12.83 -8.80
N GLY A 315 -22.31 13.84 -8.09
CA GLY A 315 -22.19 13.88 -6.64
C GLY A 315 -20.87 13.28 -6.12
N THR A 316 -20.75 13.24 -4.79
CA THR A 316 -19.67 12.58 -4.05
C THR A 316 -20.15 11.22 -3.50
N THR A 317 -19.25 10.48 -2.88
CA THR A 317 -19.57 9.24 -2.15
C THR A 317 -20.60 9.50 -1.04
N PRO A 318 -21.33 8.46 -0.57
CA PRO A 318 -22.27 8.62 0.54
C PRO A 318 -21.58 9.25 1.77
N ASP A 319 -22.25 10.25 2.36
CA ASP A 319 -21.75 11.02 3.50
C ASP A 319 -20.41 11.75 3.26
N ASP A 320 -20.01 11.93 1.99
CA ASP A 320 -18.70 12.49 1.59
C ASP A 320 -17.52 11.74 2.22
N ALA A 321 -17.70 10.43 2.43
CA ALA A 321 -16.76 9.59 3.17
C ALA A 321 -15.43 9.40 2.45
N ALA A 322 -15.37 9.60 1.13
CA ALA A 322 -14.15 9.40 0.34
C ALA A 322 -14.12 10.24 -0.95
N VAL A 323 -12.93 10.74 -1.29
CA VAL A 323 -12.63 11.38 -2.58
C VAL A 323 -12.19 10.32 -3.57
N VAL A 324 -12.95 10.08 -4.64
CA VAL A 324 -12.71 9.00 -5.61
C VAL A 324 -12.12 9.55 -6.91
N VAL A 325 -11.00 8.95 -7.34
CA VAL A 325 -10.37 9.20 -8.63
C VAL A 325 -10.85 8.14 -9.63
N PRO A 326 -11.54 8.51 -10.73
CA PRO A 326 -11.98 7.53 -11.71
C PRO A 326 -10.78 6.96 -12.47
N SER A 327 -10.69 5.63 -12.54
CA SER A 327 -9.62 4.90 -13.25
C SER A 327 -10.07 4.29 -14.57
N ASN A 328 -11.37 4.03 -14.70
CA ASN A 328 -11.99 3.53 -15.92
C ASN A 328 -13.49 3.81 -15.91
N ALA A 329 -14.06 4.11 -17.09
CA ALA A 329 -15.49 4.21 -17.27
C ALA A 329 -15.96 3.41 -18.49
N ILE A 330 -17.19 2.93 -18.43
CA ILE A 330 -17.89 2.24 -19.52
C ILE A 330 -19.29 2.81 -19.68
N GLU A 331 -19.77 2.79 -20.91
CA GLU A 331 -21.14 3.14 -21.21
C GLU A 331 -22.00 1.87 -21.30
N LEU A 332 -23.06 1.81 -20.51
CA LEU A 332 -24.02 0.70 -20.50
C LEU A 332 -25.17 1.00 -21.46
N ALA A 333 -25.59 -0.02 -22.21
CA ALA A 333 -26.69 0.10 -23.16
C ALA A 333 -28.05 0.26 -22.46
N ALA A 334 -28.90 1.11 -23.04
CA ALA A 334 -30.34 1.28 -22.83
C ALA A 334 -30.91 0.97 -21.41
N PRO A 335 -31.26 1.99 -20.60
CA PRO A 335 -31.01 3.42 -20.83
C PRO A 335 -29.50 3.71 -20.80
N ARG A 336 -29.07 4.75 -21.53
CA ARG A 336 -27.67 5.15 -21.66
C ARG A 336 -27.15 5.58 -20.29
N ARG A 337 -26.37 4.71 -19.65
CA ARG A 337 -25.83 4.89 -18.30
C ARG A 337 -24.31 4.82 -18.35
N VAL A 338 -23.66 5.43 -17.38
CA VAL A 338 -22.21 5.37 -17.23
C VAL A 338 -21.91 4.64 -15.94
N ARG A 339 -21.07 3.62 -16.03
CA ARG A 339 -20.48 2.98 -14.87
C ARG A 339 -18.99 3.32 -14.85
N THR A 340 -18.49 3.70 -13.68
CA THR A 340 -17.08 3.99 -13.46
C THR A 340 -16.57 3.17 -12.28
N ALA A 341 -15.33 2.69 -12.40
CA ALA A 341 -14.55 2.24 -11.26
C ALA A 341 -13.53 3.33 -10.93
N GLY A 342 -13.29 3.50 -9.64
CA GLY A 342 -12.34 4.48 -9.15
C GLY A 342 -11.70 4.05 -7.85
N VAL A 343 -10.60 4.71 -7.54
CA VAL A 343 -9.80 4.47 -6.35
C VAL A 343 -9.90 5.71 -5.48
N SER A 344 -10.23 5.55 -4.20
CA SER A 344 -10.25 6.68 -3.27
C SER A 344 -8.83 7.14 -2.92
N TRP A 345 -8.67 8.31 -2.33
CA TRP A 345 -7.39 8.71 -1.73
C TRP A 345 -6.96 7.82 -0.55
N GLU A 346 -7.91 7.10 0.04
CA GLU A 346 -7.61 6.02 0.98
C GLU A 346 -7.34 4.70 0.25
N SER A 347 -7.13 4.68 -1.06
CA SER A 347 -6.82 3.46 -1.81
C SER A 347 -7.90 2.35 -1.68
N ASP A 348 -9.16 2.74 -1.46
CA ASP A 348 -10.31 1.83 -1.54
C ASP A 348 -10.84 1.78 -2.97
N LEU A 349 -11.31 0.61 -3.37
CA LEU A 349 -12.05 0.48 -4.61
C LEU A 349 -13.50 0.93 -4.43
N TRP A 350 -13.95 1.78 -5.35
CA TRP A 350 -15.33 2.23 -5.48
C TRP A 350 -15.84 2.02 -6.89
N THR A 351 -17.14 1.77 -7.01
CA THR A 351 -17.84 1.90 -8.30
C THR A 351 -19.02 2.85 -8.18
N LEU A 352 -19.23 3.63 -9.23
CA LEU A 352 -20.43 4.44 -9.41
C LEU A 352 -21.15 4.00 -10.68
N GLU A 353 -22.47 3.89 -10.61
CA GLU A 353 -23.35 3.72 -11.76
C GLU A 353 -24.37 4.85 -11.80
N SER A 354 -24.43 5.58 -12.91
CA SER A 354 -25.46 6.59 -13.13
C SER A 354 -26.77 5.94 -13.57
N GLY A 355 -27.90 6.48 -13.12
CA GLY A 355 -29.22 6.03 -13.50
C GLY A 355 -30.24 7.17 -13.52
N ASP A 356 -31.48 6.84 -13.92
CA ASP A 356 -32.56 7.83 -14.05
C ASP A 356 -32.99 8.41 -12.70
N ALA A 357 -32.84 7.63 -11.63
CA ALA A 357 -33.16 8.00 -10.25
C ALA A 357 -31.98 8.62 -9.48
N GLY A 358 -30.83 8.87 -10.13
CA GLY A 358 -29.62 9.38 -9.49
C GLY A 358 -28.43 8.44 -9.67
N VAL A 359 -27.44 8.54 -8.79
CA VAL A 359 -26.24 7.70 -8.80
C VAL A 359 -26.30 6.62 -7.74
N ARG A 360 -25.76 5.45 -8.06
CA ARG A 360 -25.55 4.37 -7.09
C ARG A 360 -24.05 4.18 -6.89
N TRP A 361 -23.60 4.47 -5.68
CA TRP A 361 -22.26 4.15 -5.21
C TRP A 361 -22.24 2.77 -4.59
N GLU A 362 -21.15 2.04 -4.80
CA GLU A 362 -20.83 0.79 -4.11
C GLU A 362 -19.36 0.85 -3.66
N SER A 363 -19.13 0.70 -2.36
CA SER A 363 -17.81 0.54 -1.78
C SER A 363 -17.41 -0.93 -1.83
N HIS A 364 -16.18 -1.20 -2.27
CA HIS A 364 -15.63 -2.55 -2.30
C HIS A 364 -14.49 -2.76 -1.30
N GLY A 365 -13.98 -1.67 -0.70
CA GLY A 365 -12.87 -1.69 0.25
C GLY A 365 -11.50 -1.94 -0.39
N SER A 366 -10.56 -2.47 0.40
CA SER A 366 -9.18 -2.78 0.00
C SER A 366 -8.70 -4.18 0.43
N PRO A 367 -7.63 -4.70 -0.21
CA PRO A 367 -7.02 -5.99 0.11
C PRO A 367 -6.37 -6.08 1.48
N GLY A 368 -6.77 -7.14 2.19
CA GLY A 368 -6.11 -7.67 3.37
C GLY A 368 -6.18 -6.75 4.58
N ALA A 369 -6.24 -7.36 5.73
CA ALA A 369 -6.40 -6.66 6.98
C ALA A 369 -5.12 -6.78 7.81
N VAL A 370 -4.50 -5.66 8.15
CA VAL A 370 -3.40 -5.65 9.13
C VAL A 370 -3.97 -5.88 10.53
N VAL A 371 -3.42 -6.86 11.25
CA VAL A 371 -3.85 -7.13 12.63
C VAL A 371 -2.87 -6.60 13.67
N SER A 372 -1.59 -6.46 13.32
CA SER A 372 -0.60 -5.90 14.23
C SER A 372 0.62 -5.34 13.53
N VAL A 373 1.16 -4.24 14.06
CA VAL A 373 2.50 -3.72 13.72
C VAL A 373 3.54 -4.49 14.53
N VAL A 374 4.56 -5.03 13.86
CA VAL A 374 5.70 -5.69 14.52
C VAL A 374 6.68 -4.63 15.01
N GLY A 375 6.94 -3.60 14.22
CA GLY A 375 7.79 -2.45 14.52
C GLY A 375 7.96 -1.56 13.29
N ALA A 376 8.92 -0.65 13.33
CA ALA A 376 9.29 0.17 12.18
C ALA A 376 10.76 0.58 12.25
N TYR A 377 11.39 0.79 11.10
CA TYR A 377 12.78 1.24 11.01
C TYR A 377 13.03 2.06 9.76
N THR A 378 14.02 2.96 9.82
CA THR A 378 14.52 3.66 8.64
C THR A 378 15.49 2.76 7.89
N ALA A 379 15.17 2.46 6.64
CA ALA A 379 16.01 1.69 5.73
C ALA A 379 17.17 2.56 5.21
N ALA A 380 18.10 1.92 4.51
CA ALA A 380 19.22 2.64 3.90
C ALA A 380 18.67 3.67 2.87
N PRO A 381 19.26 4.87 2.81
CA PRO A 381 18.88 5.85 1.80
C PRO A 381 19.10 5.26 0.41
N GLU A 382 18.14 5.52 -0.49
CA GLU A 382 18.31 5.17 -1.90
C GLU A 382 19.25 6.18 -2.57
N PRO A 383 20.05 5.75 -3.57
CA PRO A 383 20.90 6.67 -4.32
C PRO A 383 20.07 7.81 -4.91
N ASP A 384 20.59 9.03 -4.80
CA ASP A 384 20.01 10.24 -5.40
C ASP A 384 18.66 10.71 -4.82
N LEU A 385 18.16 10.06 -3.75
CA LEU A 385 16.97 10.51 -3.01
C LEU A 385 17.35 11.13 -1.66
N THR A 386 16.78 12.30 -1.38
CA THR A 386 16.90 12.97 -0.07
C THR A 386 15.94 12.38 0.96
N ASP A 387 14.85 11.78 0.48
CA ASP A 387 13.83 11.18 1.32
C ASP A 387 14.28 9.79 1.77
N LEU A 388 14.00 9.47 3.02
CA LEU A 388 14.43 8.25 3.67
C LEU A 388 13.28 7.22 3.62
N PRO A 389 13.53 6.01 3.10
CA PRO A 389 12.55 4.95 3.16
C PRO A 389 12.41 4.45 4.61
N VAL A 390 11.16 4.30 5.04
CA VAL A 390 10.79 3.71 6.33
C VAL A 390 10.02 2.42 6.07
N GLU A 391 10.53 1.34 6.62
CA GLU A 391 9.94 0.02 6.53
C GLU A 391 9.11 -0.25 7.79
N VAL A 392 7.87 -0.68 7.58
CA VAL A 392 6.92 -1.00 8.65
C VAL A 392 6.50 -2.47 8.50
N PRO A 393 7.20 -3.40 9.19
CA PRO A 393 6.78 -4.79 9.22
C PRO A 393 5.49 -4.98 10.01
N VAL A 394 4.54 -5.70 9.42
CA VAL A 394 3.23 -5.99 9.99
C VAL A 394 2.85 -7.46 9.82
N ILE A 395 1.84 -7.89 10.56
CA ILE A 395 1.21 -9.20 10.43
C ILE A 395 -0.21 -8.99 9.92
N ASP A 396 -0.60 -9.78 8.92
CA ASP A 396 -1.97 -9.81 8.40
C ASP A 396 -2.87 -10.82 9.17
N GLU A 397 -4.17 -10.81 8.87
CA GLU A 397 -5.12 -11.72 9.54
C GLU A 397 -4.89 -13.22 9.27
N TYR A 398 -4.05 -13.58 8.29
CA TYR A 398 -3.62 -14.95 7.99
C TYR A 398 -2.29 -15.32 8.65
N GLY A 399 -1.71 -14.39 9.41
CA GLY A 399 -0.41 -14.54 10.05
C GLY A 399 0.74 -14.61 9.04
N ALA A 400 0.61 -14.01 7.86
CA ALA A 400 1.75 -13.71 7.01
C ALA A 400 2.35 -12.36 7.40
N VAL A 401 3.67 -12.23 7.23
CA VAL A 401 4.40 -10.98 7.49
C VAL A 401 4.57 -10.22 6.19
N TRP A 402 4.38 -8.91 6.29
CA TRP A 402 4.48 -7.94 5.21
C TRP A 402 5.29 -6.75 5.69
N SER A 403 5.90 -6.00 4.78
CA SER A 403 6.38 -4.65 5.07
C SER A 403 5.64 -3.65 4.20
N CYS A 404 5.09 -2.61 4.81
CA CYS A 404 4.72 -1.40 4.08
C CYS A 404 5.91 -0.44 4.09
N ARG A 405 6.29 0.08 2.93
CA ARG A 405 7.28 1.15 2.80
C ARG A 405 6.57 2.50 2.75
N VAL A 406 6.95 3.39 3.66
CA VAL A 406 6.53 4.79 3.71
C VAL A 406 7.76 5.66 3.49
N TRP A 407 7.58 6.83 2.88
CA TRP A 407 8.65 7.79 2.66
C TRP A 407 8.51 8.99 3.60
N GLY A 408 9.64 9.55 4.01
CA GLY A 408 9.66 10.77 4.79
C GLY A 408 11.04 11.42 4.82
N ASN A 409 11.10 12.65 5.30
CA ASN A 409 12.36 13.29 5.65
C ASN A 409 12.27 13.98 7.02
N PRO A 410 13.42 14.24 7.68
CA PRO A 410 13.42 14.84 9.02
C PRO A 410 12.80 16.25 9.12
N ALA A 411 12.73 16.99 8.01
CA ALA A 411 12.23 18.38 7.98
C ALA A 411 10.71 18.43 7.77
N ASP A 412 10.20 17.64 6.84
CA ASP A 412 8.82 17.68 6.34
C ASP A 412 7.94 16.55 6.90
N GLY A 413 8.54 15.58 7.61
CA GLY A 413 7.81 14.43 8.16
C GLY A 413 7.57 13.35 7.12
N PHE A 414 6.42 12.68 7.19
CA PHE A 414 6.06 11.57 6.29
C PHE A 414 5.21 12.06 5.11
N PHE A 415 5.48 11.52 3.93
CA PHE A 415 4.75 11.84 2.71
C PHE A 415 3.59 10.86 2.48
N PRO A 416 2.46 11.32 1.93
CA PRO A 416 1.40 10.46 1.44
C PRO A 416 1.89 9.85 0.11
N SER A 417 2.74 8.84 0.20
CA SER A 417 3.21 8.09 -0.95
C SER A 417 2.53 6.72 -0.92
N SER A 418 2.07 6.27 -2.08
CA SER A 418 1.49 4.94 -2.27
C SER A 418 2.43 3.89 -1.68
N GLY A 419 2.01 3.28 -0.57
CA GLY A 419 2.88 2.41 0.20
C GLY A 419 3.20 1.14 -0.59
N PHE A 420 4.48 0.93 -0.92
CA PHE A 420 4.90 -0.33 -1.53
C PHE A 420 4.79 -1.44 -0.49
N TRP A 421 4.09 -2.51 -0.81
CA TRP A 421 3.91 -3.64 0.09
C TRP A 421 4.79 -4.81 -0.34
N ALA A 422 5.74 -5.19 0.51
CA ALA A 422 6.59 -6.35 0.30
C ALA A 422 6.08 -7.55 1.10
N ALA A 423 5.83 -8.67 0.42
CA ALA A 423 5.44 -9.92 1.06
C ALA A 423 6.67 -10.66 1.63
N HIS A 424 6.70 -10.91 2.93
CA HIS A 424 7.68 -11.82 3.55
C HIS A 424 7.12 -13.23 3.78
N GLY A 425 5.80 -13.36 3.68
CA GLY A 425 5.09 -14.63 3.84
C GLY A 425 5.12 -15.14 5.27
N GLN A 426 4.95 -16.45 5.41
CA GLN A 426 4.97 -17.15 6.69
C GLN A 426 6.38 -17.61 7.06
N PRO A 427 6.73 -17.69 8.36
CA PRO A 427 8.01 -18.22 8.83
C PRO A 427 8.43 -19.55 8.19
N ARG A 428 7.45 -20.44 8.01
CA ARG A 428 7.57 -21.69 7.26
C ARG A 428 6.19 -22.09 6.76
N ALA A 429 6.13 -22.93 5.73
CA ALA A 429 4.89 -23.58 5.33
C ALA A 429 4.18 -24.22 6.55
N GLY A 430 2.95 -23.77 6.82
CA GLY A 430 2.12 -24.25 7.93
C GLY A 430 2.40 -23.61 9.30
N VAL A 431 3.30 -22.63 9.38
CA VAL A 431 3.60 -21.88 10.61
C VAL A 431 3.24 -20.42 10.38
N THR A 432 2.17 -19.93 11.00
CA THR A 432 1.76 -18.53 10.89
C THR A 432 2.50 -17.67 11.93
N ALA A 433 2.71 -16.39 11.64
CA ALA A 433 3.16 -15.41 12.64
C ALA A 433 1.98 -15.10 13.58
N ALA A 434 2.07 -15.55 14.82
CA ALA A 434 1.02 -15.37 15.83
C ALA A 434 1.10 -14.02 16.56
N SER A 435 2.32 -13.48 16.72
CA SER A 435 2.54 -12.16 17.33
C SER A 435 3.85 -11.55 16.87
N GLY A 436 3.86 -10.22 16.71
CA GLY A 436 5.08 -9.45 16.51
C GLY A 436 5.88 -9.32 17.81
N VAL A 437 7.20 -9.43 17.74
CA VAL A 437 8.11 -9.23 18.87
C VAL A 437 8.80 -7.87 18.76
N GLY A 438 9.34 -7.54 17.59
CA GLY A 438 9.99 -6.26 17.32
C GLY A 438 10.96 -6.33 16.16
N VAL A 439 11.56 -5.17 15.85
CA VAL A 439 12.58 -5.04 14.81
C VAL A 439 13.94 -4.67 15.44
N PHE A 440 15.02 -5.21 14.89
CA PHE A 440 16.38 -4.83 15.26
C PHE A 440 17.15 -4.35 14.03
N THR A 441 17.67 -3.13 14.07
CA THR A 441 18.58 -2.59 13.07
C THR A 441 19.96 -2.38 13.66
N GLN A 442 21.00 -2.67 12.88
CA GLN A 442 22.37 -2.39 13.27
C GLN A 442 22.82 -1.04 12.68
N PRO A 443 23.22 -0.06 13.52
CA PRO A 443 23.69 1.24 13.03
C PRO A 443 24.88 1.08 12.07
N GLY A 444 24.85 1.78 10.93
CA GLY A 444 25.97 1.83 9.98
C GLY A 444 26.16 0.59 9.10
N ILE A 445 25.29 -0.43 9.19
CA ILE A 445 25.28 -1.55 8.24
C ILE A 445 24.01 -1.46 7.38
N PRO A 446 24.13 -1.26 6.05
CA PRO A 446 22.98 -1.16 5.13
C PRO A 446 22.27 -2.51 4.87
N GLN A 447 22.43 -3.52 5.74
CA GLN A 447 21.76 -4.81 5.65
C GLN A 447 20.49 -4.83 6.51
N PRO A 448 19.47 -5.63 6.15
CA PRO A 448 18.12 -5.38 6.61
C PRO A 448 17.95 -5.73 8.08
N ALA A 449 17.00 -5.01 8.67
CA ALA A 449 16.53 -5.25 10.00
C ALA A 449 16.17 -6.73 10.20
N TRP A 450 16.30 -7.18 11.44
CA TRP A 450 15.78 -8.46 11.86
C TRP A 450 14.35 -8.23 12.34
N VAL A 451 13.38 -8.85 11.68
CA VAL A 451 11.96 -8.77 12.09
C VAL A 451 11.62 -10.02 12.86
N PHE A 452 11.47 -9.89 14.18
CA PHE A 452 11.19 -11.02 15.07
C PHE A 452 9.70 -11.20 15.28
N VAL A 453 9.25 -12.46 15.19
CA VAL A 453 7.87 -12.87 15.46
C VAL A 453 7.85 -14.18 16.27
N VAL A 454 6.75 -14.41 16.99
CA VAL A 454 6.43 -15.73 17.55
C VAL A 454 5.57 -16.47 16.54
N GLY A 455 6.00 -17.66 16.14
CA GLY A 455 5.24 -18.54 15.26
C GLY A 455 4.11 -19.26 15.98
N SER A 456 3.11 -19.74 15.25
CA SER A 456 2.01 -20.57 15.76
C SER A 456 2.48 -21.91 16.34
N ASP A 457 3.73 -22.29 16.07
CA ASP A 457 4.43 -23.43 16.65
C ASP A 457 5.10 -23.11 18.00
N GLY A 458 4.94 -21.89 18.51
CA GLY A 458 5.51 -21.42 19.77
C GLY A 458 7.02 -21.17 19.70
N ARG A 459 7.60 -21.04 18.49
CA ARG A 459 9.03 -20.74 18.30
C ARG A 459 9.25 -19.28 17.95
N LEU A 460 10.47 -18.80 18.19
CA LEU A 460 10.93 -17.49 17.76
C LEU A 460 11.46 -17.61 16.34
N TRP A 461 10.96 -16.75 15.45
CA TRP A 461 11.41 -16.66 14.08
C TRP A 461 11.90 -15.25 13.79
N ALA A 462 12.89 -15.12 12.91
CA ALA A 462 13.37 -13.84 12.42
C ALA A 462 13.36 -13.81 10.90
N LYS A 463 12.69 -12.83 10.30
CA LYS A 463 12.93 -12.51 8.88
C LYS A 463 14.17 -11.64 8.80
N THR A 464 15.11 -12.06 7.96
CA THR A 464 16.33 -11.33 7.60
C THR A 464 16.34 -11.06 6.10
N ALA A 465 17.44 -10.53 5.55
CA ALA A 465 17.59 -10.24 4.11
C ALA A 465 17.23 -11.44 3.25
N GLY A 466 17.86 -12.58 3.55
CA GLY A 466 17.83 -13.74 2.66
C GLY A 466 16.67 -14.68 2.94
N ALA A 467 16.29 -14.87 4.21
CA ALA A 467 15.32 -15.90 4.57
C ALA A 467 14.77 -15.72 6.00
N TRP A 468 13.77 -16.56 6.30
CA TRP A 468 13.35 -16.86 7.66
C TRP A 468 14.39 -17.72 8.39
N VAL A 469 14.71 -17.33 9.62
CA VAL A 469 15.61 -18.04 10.52
C VAL A 469 14.81 -18.55 11.71
N ASP A 470 14.84 -19.86 11.95
CA ASP A 470 14.28 -20.49 13.14
C ASP A 470 15.27 -20.31 14.31
N HIS A 471 14.90 -19.49 15.30
CA HIS A 471 15.67 -19.34 16.53
C HIS A 471 15.30 -20.38 17.60
N GLY A 472 14.35 -21.25 17.29
CA GLY A 472 13.80 -22.27 18.15
C GLY A 472 12.94 -21.69 19.26
N ALA A 473 12.77 -22.47 20.31
CA ALA A 473 12.17 -22.04 21.56
C ALA A 473 13.11 -22.46 22.71
N PRO A 474 12.89 -21.94 23.94
CA PRO A 474 13.57 -22.47 25.11
C PRO A 474 13.41 -24.00 25.22
N PRO A 475 14.40 -24.73 25.79
CA PRO A 475 14.41 -26.19 25.78
C PRO A 475 13.14 -26.82 26.36
N GLY A 476 12.34 -27.47 25.50
CA GLY A 476 11.09 -28.15 25.90
C GLY A 476 9.95 -27.22 26.28
N ARG A 477 9.93 -25.99 25.75
CA ARG A 477 8.94 -24.94 26.04
C ARG A 477 8.37 -24.33 24.77
N SER A 478 7.20 -23.71 24.88
CA SER A 478 6.64 -22.81 23.87
C SER A 478 6.68 -21.36 24.34
N ILE A 479 6.97 -20.45 23.42
CA ILE A 479 6.96 -19.01 23.67
C ILE A 479 5.52 -18.49 23.62
N LYS A 480 5.13 -17.72 24.63
CA LYS A 480 3.82 -17.06 24.73
C LYS A 480 3.86 -15.63 24.20
N SER A 481 4.92 -14.89 24.51
CA SER A 481 5.12 -13.51 24.06
C SER A 481 6.59 -13.10 24.13
N GLY A 482 6.92 -11.98 23.48
CA GLY A 482 8.25 -11.39 23.52
C GLY A 482 8.18 -9.87 23.46
N VAL A 483 9.30 -9.23 23.76
CA VAL A 483 9.47 -7.77 23.68
C VAL A 483 10.53 -7.41 22.65
N ALA A 484 10.55 -6.14 22.24
CA ALA A 484 11.46 -5.66 21.21
C ALA A 484 12.93 -6.05 21.52
N PRO A 485 13.69 -6.46 20.49
CA PRO A 485 15.06 -6.89 20.64
C PRO A 485 15.95 -5.72 21.10
N ILE A 486 16.95 -6.02 21.94
CA ILE A 486 17.95 -5.04 22.40
C ILE A 486 19.34 -5.37 21.85
N ALA A 487 20.22 -4.38 21.78
CA ALA A 487 21.61 -4.59 21.37
C ALA A 487 22.46 -5.13 22.54
N VAL A 488 23.03 -6.32 22.39
CA VAL A 488 24.04 -6.88 23.29
C VAL A 488 25.29 -7.15 22.46
N ALA A 489 26.38 -6.42 22.75
CA ALA A 489 27.62 -6.46 21.97
C ALA A 489 27.39 -6.24 20.46
N GLY A 490 26.46 -5.34 20.10
CA GLY A 490 26.13 -5.00 18.72
C GLY A 490 25.19 -5.97 18.00
N LEU A 491 24.71 -7.02 18.68
CA LEU A 491 23.83 -8.05 18.11
C LEU A 491 22.48 -8.11 18.84
N PRO A 492 21.41 -8.61 18.19
CA PRO A 492 20.12 -8.68 18.83
C PRO A 492 20.10 -9.70 19.97
N ALA A 493 19.50 -9.30 21.09
CA ALA A 493 19.07 -10.19 22.16
C ALA A 493 17.56 -10.04 22.37
N VAL A 494 16.84 -11.16 22.35
CA VAL A 494 15.37 -11.19 22.46
C VAL A 494 14.98 -11.79 23.81
N HIS A 495 14.14 -11.07 24.55
CA HIS A 495 13.56 -11.56 25.80
C HIS A 495 12.13 -12.06 25.56
N VAL A 496 11.83 -13.25 26.08
CA VAL A 496 10.54 -13.90 25.86
C VAL A 496 9.99 -14.48 27.16
N PHE A 497 8.67 -14.54 27.24
CA PHE A 497 7.93 -15.27 28.25
C PHE A 497 7.50 -16.61 27.68
N ALA A 498 7.86 -17.68 28.40
CA ALA A 498 7.56 -19.05 28.00
C ALA A 498 6.37 -19.63 28.79
N ASP A 499 5.87 -20.78 28.33
CA ASP A 499 4.76 -21.49 28.94
C ASP A 499 5.00 -21.98 30.38
N ASP A 500 6.25 -22.13 30.78
CA ASP A 500 6.68 -22.49 32.15
C ASP A 500 6.68 -21.32 33.14
N GLY A 501 6.22 -20.14 32.74
CA GLY A 501 6.10 -18.99 33.63
C GLY A 501 7.43 -18.24 33.86
N ARG A 502 8.48 -18.54 33.07
CA ARG A 502 9.82 -17.96 33.23
C ARG A 502 10.19 -17.00 32.10
N LEU A 503 11.15 -16.12 32.42
CA LEU A 503 11.81 -15.25 31.48
C LEU A 503 12.99 -15.98 30.84
N TRP A 504 13.05 -15.95 29.51
CA TRP A 504 14.16 -16.48 28.73
C TRP A 504 14.76 -15.41 27.84
N MET A 505 16.06 -15.52 27.57
CA MET A 505 16.76 -14.64 26.64
C MET A 505 17.42 -15.46 25.53
N ARG A 506 17.20 -15.06 24.27
CA ARG A 506 17.90 -15.57 23.09
C ARG A 506 18.96 -14.55 22.68
N SER A 507 20.23 -14.92 22.75
CA SER A 507 21.34 -14.04 22.36
C SER A 507 22.52 -14.84 21.81
N MET A 508 23.41 -14.17 21.09
CA MET A 508 24.68 -14.79 20.67
C MET A 508 25.61 -14.94 21.88
N SER A 509 26.25 -16.09 22.02
CA SER A 509 27.22 -16.40 23.07
C SER A 509 28.24 -17.41 22.54
N GLY A 510 29.52 -16.99 22.49
CA GLY A 510 30.60 -17.84 22.01
C GLY A 510 30.50 -18.21 20.52
N GLY A 511 29.94 -17.32 19.69
CA GLY A 511 29.74 -17.54 18.25
C GLY A 511 28.41 -18.18 17.86
N ASP A 512 27.66 -18.73 18.83
CA ASP A 512 26.39 -19.42 18.58
C ASP A 512 25.21 -18.76 19.29
N TRP A 513 24.01 -18.95 18.75
CA TRP A 513 22.77 -18.54 19.40
C TRP A 513 22.43 -19.46 20.57
N ARG A 514 22.25 -18.91 21.77
CA ARG A 514 21.89 -19.66 22.98
C ARG A 514 20.65 -19.11 23.66
N TRP A 515 19.85 -20.03 24.20
CA TRP A 515 18.75 -19.72 25.11
C TRP A 515 19.30 -19.74 26.54
N THR A 516 19.04 -18.67 27.28
CA THR A 516 19.48 -18.51 28.66
C THR A 516 18.26 -18.35 29.55
N ASP A 517 18.10 -19.25 30.53
CA ASP A 517 17.05 -19.16 31.56
C ASP A 517 17.39 -17.99 32.51
N ARG A 518 16.53 -16.97 32.54
CA ARG A 518 16.66 -15.83 33.48
C ARG A 518 15.77 -16.01 34.72
N GLY A 519 15.08 -17.15 34.81
CA GLY A 519 14.23 -17.56 35.92
C GLY A 519 12.94 -16.76 36.01
N ALA A 520 12.41 -16.71 37.22
CA ALA A 520 11.28 -15.87 37.61
C ALA A 520 11.58 -15.23 38.96
N PRO A 521 10.91 -14.12 39.32
CA PRO A 521 11.05 -13.54 40.65
C PRO A 521 10.75 -14.56 41.78
N PRO A 522 11.42 -14.45 42.94
CA PRO A 522 11.28 -15.43 44.01
C PRO A 522 9.83 -15.60 44.49
N GLY A 523 9.30 -16.81 44.40
CA GLY A 523 7.95 -17.14 44.88
C GLY A 523 6.81 -16.62 44.01
N GLN A 524 7.11 -16.10 42.81
CA GLN A 524 6.13 -15.45 41.94
C GLN A 524 6.17 -16.05 40.53
N LEU A 525 5.03 -16.02 39.84
CA LEU A 525 4.97 -16.29 38.40
C LEU A 525 4.94 -14.97 37.64
N ILE A 526 5.69 -14.93 36.53
CA ILE A 526 5.63 -13.81 35.59
C ILE A 526 4.30 -13.91 34.86
N PHE A 527 3.56 -12.80 34.76
CA PHE A 527 2.38 -12.72 33.89
C PHE A 527 2.70 -12.02 32.57
N ALA A 528 3.63 -11.06 32.57
CA ALA A 528 4.03 -10.33 31.38
C ALA A 528 5.49 -9.84 31.45
N VAL A 529 6.18 -9.89 30.32
CA VAL A 529 7.43 -9.15 30.11
C VAL A 529 7.05 -7.73 29.72
N MET A 530 7.54 -6.76 30.49
CA MET A 530 7.20 -5.35 30.33
C MET A 530 8.11 -4.64 29.33
N GLY A 531 9.36 -5.11 29.22
CA GLY A 531 10.33 -4.58 28.28
C GLY A 531 11.74 -5.05 28.61
N ALA A 532 12.67 -4.71 27.74
CA ALA A 532 14.09 -4.94 27.96
C ALA A 532 14.86 -3.73 27.44
N ALA A 533 16.03 -3.48 28.03
CA ALA A 533 16.91 -2.41 27.60
C ALA A 533 18.38 -2.81 27.73
N ALA A 534 19.19 -2.24 26.86
CA ALA A 534 20.64 -2.36 26.91
C ALA A 534 21.22 -1.21 27.72
N LEU A 535 21.61 -1.50 28.96
CA LEU A 535 22.60 -0.71 29.71
C LEU A 535 24.00 -1.26 29.35
N PRO A 536 25.09 -0.96 30.06
CA PRO A 536 26.29 -1.81 30.04
C PRO A 536 26.03 -3.32 30.24
N MET A 537 24.80 -3.73 30.56
CA MET A 537 24.34 -5.10 30.68
C MET A 537 22.89 -5.22 30.15
N PRO A 538 22.45 -6.42 29.71
CA PRO A 538 21.06 -6.65 29.32
C PRO A 538 20.13 -6.72 30.52
N VAL A 539 19.22 -5.76 30.63
CA VAL A 539 18.20 -5.66 31.68
C VAL A 539 16.83 -6.04 31.12
N ALA A 540 16.05 -6.78 31.90
CA ALA A 540 14.66 -7.09 31.58
C ALA A 540 13.75 -6.67 32.73
N VAL A 541 12.55 -6.26 32.40
CA VAL A 541 11.53 -5.86 33.36
C VAL A 541 10.30 -6.73 33.14
N VAL A 542 9.73 -7.23 34.22
CA VAL A 542 8.52 -8.08 34.20
C VAL A 542 7.55 -7.60 35.27
N ALA A 543 6.31 -8.02 35.18
CA ALA A 543 5.43 -7.98 36.35
C ALA A 543 4.84 -9.36 36.67
N THR A 544 4.48 -9.50 37.94
CA THR A 544 4.03 -10.73 38.57
C THR A 544 2.53 -10.65 38.92
N GLU A 545 1.89 -11.80 39.16
CA GLU A 545 0.43 -11.87 39.35
C GLU A 545 -0.09 -11.03 40.53
N ASP A 546 0.76 -10.75 41.51
CA ASP A 546 0.50 -9.83 42.62
C ASP A 546 0.47 -8.34 42.22
N GLY A 547 0.83 -8.02 40.98
CA GLY A 547 0.85 -6.68 40.40
C GLY A 547 2.15 -5.92 40.61
N HIS A 548 3.19 -6.53 41.18
CA HIS A 548 4.50 -5.91 41.41
C HIS A 548 5.34 -5.87 40.14
N LEU A 549 6.18 -4.84 40.01
CA LEU A 549 7.20 -4.76 38.97
C LEU A 549 8.52 -5.34 39.47
N TRP A 550 9.19 -6.12 38.64
CA TRP A 550 10.49 -6.70 38.95
C TRP A 550 11.49 -6.41 37.85
N VAL A 551 12.72 -6.10 38.24
CA VAL A 551 13.85 -5.95 37.31
C VAL A 551 14.81 -7.13 37.45
N ASN A 552 15.28 -7.64 36.31
CA ASN A 552 16.27 -8.71 36.21
C ASN A 552 17.57 -8.20 35.60
N VAL A 553 18.67 -8.38 36.32
CA VAL A 553 20.02 -7.99 35.88
C VAL A 553 20.98 -9.17 35.97
N PRO A 554 22.00 -9.24 35.10
CA PRO A 554 23.08 -10.21 35.27
C PRO A 554 23.80 -10.00 36.61
N ASP A 555 24.16 -11.09 37.27
CA ASP A 555 24.91 -11.10 38.52
C ASP A 555 25.94 -12.25 38.51
N GLY A 556 27.15 -11.94 38.04
CA GLY A 556 28.18 -12.94 37.78
C GLY A 556 27.71 -13.98 36.74
N GLY A 557 27.65 -15.26 37.15
CA GLY A 557 27.13 -16.36 36.32
C GLY A 557 25.62 -16.60 36.44
N ALA A 558 24.91 -15.78 37.22
CA ALA A 558 23.49 -15.91 37.51
C ALA A 558 22.73 -14.62 37.15
N PHE A 559 21.47 -14.54 37.59
CA PHE A 559 20.63 -13.37 37.44
C PHE A 559 19.99 -12.99 38.77
N ARG A 560 19.96 -11.69 39.06
CA ARG A 560 19.35 -11.14 40.26
C ARG A 560 18.03 -10.48 39.91
N TRP A 561 17.00 -10.79 40.70
CA TRP A 561 15.70 -10.14 40.67
C TRP A 561 15.60 -9.10 41.78
N THR A 562 15.04 -7.94 41.48
CA THR A 562 14.76 -6.88 42.46
C THR A 562 13.33 -6.40 42.30
N ASP A 563 12.58 -6.45 43.41
CA ASP A 563 11.21 -5.94 43.49
C ASP A 563 11.26 -4.41 43.48
N LEU A 564 10.54 -3.81 42.54
CA LEU A 564 10.36 -2.35 42.43
C LEU A 564 8.99 -1.91 42.98
N GLY A 565 8.20 -2.85 43.48
CA GLY A 565 6.91 -2.63 44.13
C GLY A 565 5.81 -2.26 43.15
N THR A 566 4.80 -1.60 43.70
CA THR A 566 3.68 -1.01 42.96
C THR A 566 3.69 0.52 43.10
N PRO A 567 3.01 1.26 42.19
CA PRO A 567 2.99 2.72 42.26
C PRO A 567 2.34 3.29 43.54
N ALA A 568 1.38 2.57 44.11
CA ALA A 568 0.75 2.89 45.38
C ALA A 568 0.15 1.61 46.03
N PRO A 569 -0.16 1.60 47.33
CA PRO A 569 -0.66 0.39 48.02
C PRO A 569 -1.94 -0.23 47.45
N ALA A 570 -2.78 0.58 46.79
CA ALA A 570 -4.01 0.12 46.15
C ALA A 570 -3.83 -0.21 44.65
N GLU A 571 -2.65 0.07 44.08
CA GLU A 571 -2.37 -0.10 42.66
C GLU A 571 -1.76 -1.48 42.37
N ARG A 572 -2.13 -2.02 41.21
CA ARG A 572 -1.50 -3.17 40.57
C ARG A 572 -1.10 -2.81 39.16
N ILE A 573 0.05 -3.30 38.71
CA ILE A 573 0.48 -3.10 37.32
C ILE A 573 -0.24 -4.09 36.43
N VAL A 574 -0.92 -3.59 35.39
CA VAL A 574 -1.76 -4.40 34.50
C VAL A 574 -1.31 -4.38 33.05
N ALA A 575 -0.50 -3.40 32.65
CA ALA A 575 0.10 -3.36 31.32
C ALA A 575 1.42 -2.56 31.34
N ALA A 576 2.37 -2.93 30.49
CA ALA A 576 3.50 -2.08 30.15
C ALA A 576 3.15 -1.12 29.03
N ILE A 577 3.68 0.10 29.13
CA ILE A 577 3.80 1.00 27.99
C ILE A 577 5.17 0.80 27.35
N GLY A 578 6.25 0.81 28.13
CA GLY A 578 7.58 0.50 27.61
C GLY A 578 8.70 0.67 28.63
N VAL A 579 9.89 0.26 28.22
CA VAL A 579 11.15 0.40 28.96
C VAL A 579 12.17 0.99 28.02
N GLU A 580 12.81 2.08 28.42
CA GLU A 580 13.73 2.83 27.58
C GLU A 580 15.01 3.18 28.35
N ALA A 581 16.15 3.10 27.67
CA ALA A 581 17.42 3.49 28.27
C ALA A 581 17.59 5.01 28.23
N VAL A 582 17.86 5.63 29.38
CA VAL A 582 18.08 7.07 29.51
C VAL A 582 19.41 7.30 30.23
N GLY A 583 20.48 7.45 29.43
CA GLY A 583 21.84 7.53 29.95
C GLY A 583 22.24 6.22 30.63
N THR A 584 22.43 6.25 31.95
CA THR A 584 22.77 5.07 32.78
C THR A 584 21.59 4.50 33.56
N ALA A 585 20.40 5.09 33.38
CA ALA A 585 19.15 4.68 34.02
C ALA A 585 18.18 4.06 33.01
N LEU A 586 17.11 3.44 33.51
CA LEU A 586 15.97 3.00 32.73
C LEU A 586 14.73 3.79 33.12
N ASP A 587 14.04 4.34 32.13
CA ASP A 587 12.66 4.79 32.33
C ASP A 587 11.73 3.63 32.05
N ILE A 588 10.91 3.28 33.04
CA ILE A 588 9.90 2.23 32.96
C ILE A 588 8.54 2.90 33.06
N VAL A 589 7.68 2.71 32.07
CA VAL A 589 6.35 3.31 32.03
C VAL A 589 5.27 2.24 31.95
N VAL A 590 4.27 2.32 32.82
CA VAL A 590 3.25 1.28 33.03
C VAL A 590 1.86 1.87 33.23
N VAL A 591 0.84 1.02 33.12
CA VAL A 591 -0.55 1.34 33.49
C VAL A 591 -0.91 0.64 34.80
N GLY A 592 -1.45 1.42 35.75
CA GLY A 592 -1.93 0.94 37.04
C GLY A 592 -3.44 0.65 37.06
N SER A 593 -3.87 -0.25 37.95
CA SER A 593 -5.25 -0.57 38.28
C SER A 593 -5.48 -0.50 39.79
N PRO A 594 -6.59 0.11 40.29
CA PRO A 594 -7.81 0.43 39.54
C PRO A 594 -7.82 1.81 38.89
N SER A 595 -6.81 2.67 39.12
CA SER A 595 -6.90 4.06 38.65
C SER A 595 -6.85 4.21 37.12
N GLY A 596 -6.29 3.24 36.40
CA GLY A 596 -6.08 3.32 34.96
C GLY A 596 -5.06 4.37 34.55
N GLN A 597 -4.28 4.89 35.50
CA GLN A 597 -3.30 5.97 35.27
C GLN A 597 -2.00 5.42 34.71
N VAL A 598 -1.30 6.28 33.97
CA VAL A 598 0.10 6.06 33.59
C VAL A 598 1.01 6.44 34.74
N TRP A 599 1.97 5.56 35.02
CA TRP A 599 3.02 5.76 36.01
C TRP A 599 4.38 5.56 35.35
N SER A 600 5.36 6.37 35.75
CA SER A 600 6.76 6.13 35.42
C SER A 600 7.60 5.85 36.66
N LEU A 601 8.67 5.09 36.48
CA LEU A 601 9.71 4.85 37.45
C LEU A 601 11.06 4.94 36.73
N ARG A 602 11.96 5.79 37.25
CA ARG A 602 13.35 5.86 36.78
C ARG A 602 14.22 4.95 37.63
N TRP A 603 14.63 3.83 37.05
CA TRP A 603 15.44 2.82 37.72
C TRP A 603 16.92 3.06 37.45
N THR A 604 17.70 3.18 38.54
CA THR A 604 19.16 3.19 38.51
C THR A 604 19.66 2.06 39.41
N PRO A 605 20.62 1.23 38.96
CA PRO A 605 21.15 0.16 39.80
C PRO A 605 21.61 0.65 41.18
N GLY A 606 21.00 0.10 42.24
CA GLY A 606 21.37 0.41 43.63
C GLY A 606 20.80 1.73 44.18
N ALA A 607 19.98 2.46 43.43
CA ALA A 607 19.30 3.67 43.90
C ALA A 607 17.83 3.39 44.25
N ALA A 608 17.25 4.23 45.10
CA ALA A 608 15.81 4.26 45.31
C ALA A 608 15.13 4.88 44.06
N SER A 609 14.01 4.29 43.65
CA SER A 609 13.29 4.68 42.43
C SER A 609 11.84 5.01 42.78
N PRO A 610 11.50 6.28 43.03
CA PRO A 610 10.13 6.67 43.31
C PRO A 610 9.26 6.58 42.05
N TRP A 611 7.99 6.27 42.25
CA TRP A 611 6.97 6.31 41.20
C TRP A 611 6.45 7.72 40.99
N THR A 612 6.22 8.08 39.73
CA THR A 612 5.64 9.36 39.30
C THR A 612 4.34 9.11 38.57
N ALA A 613 3.25 9.74 39.01
CA ALA A 613 1.95 9.67 38.34
C ALA A 613 1.87 10.69 37.19
N HIS A 614 1.37 10.25 36.04
CA HIS A 614 1.10 11.11 34.86
C HIS A 614 -0.39 11.29 34.57
N GLY A 615 -1.26 10.66 35.37
CA GLY A 615 -2.69 10.69 35.15
C GLY A 615 -3.12 9.93 33.89
N ARG A 616 -4.15 10.45 33.22
CA ARG A 616 -4.73 9.90 31.99
C ARG A 616 -4.95 11.02 30.97
N PRO A 617 -4.84 10.75 29.66
CA PRO A 617 -5.15 11.74 28.65
C PRO A 617 -6.63 12.11 28.70
N LEU A 618 -6.95 13.39 28.91
CA LEU A 618 -8.32 13.91 29.05
C LEU A 618 -9.21 13.10 30.03
N ASP A 619 -8.61 12.49 31.05
CA ASP A 619 -9.26 11.54 31.97
C ASP A 619 -9.91 10.30 31.31
N ALA A 620 -9.65 10.07 30.01
CA ALA A 620 -10.10 8.91 29.27
C ALA A 620 -9.39 7.64 29.73
N ARG A 621 -10.07 6.48 29.63
CA ARG A 621 -9.43 5.19 29.86
C ARG A 621 -8.41 4.91 28.77
N ILE A 622 -7.31 4.26 29.15
CA ILE A 622 -6.32 3.76 28.21
C ILE A 622 -6.87 2.48 27.56
N ARG A 623 -6.93 2.46 26.22
CA ARG A 623 -7.40 1.32 25.44
C ARG A 623 -6.26 0.38 25.09
N ALA A 624 -5.10 0.91 24.71
CA ALA A 624 -3.92 0.13 24.38
C ALA A 624 -2.63 0.87 24.74
N ALA A 625 -1.64 0.12 25.20
CA ALA A 625 -0.26 0.59 25.28
C ALA A 625 0.40 0.51 23.90
N VAL A 626 1.17 1.53 23.53
CA VAL A 626 1.85 1.60 22.22
C VAL A 626 3.35 1.36 22.39
N GLY A 627 4.00 2.11 23.27
CA GLY A 627 5.45 2.01 23.43
C GLY A 627 6.08 3.21 24.12
N THR A 628 7.39 3.13 24.32
CA THR A 628 8.25 4.27 24.68
C THR A 628 9.30 4.53 23.60
N VAL A 629 9.77 5.77 23.48
CA VAL A 629 10.93 6.16 22.68
C VAL A 629 11.78 7.18 23.44
N PRO A 630 13.07 7.34 23.10
CA PRO A 630 13.89 8.40 23.65
C PRO A 630 13.28 9.79 23.43
N GLY A 631 13.35 10.64 24.45
CA GLY A 631 12.97 12.04 24.40
C GLY A 631 14.09 12.95 24.96
N PRO A 632 13.92 14.28 24.90
CA PRO A 632 15.00 15.23 25.24
C PRO A 632 15.54 15.14 26.68
N ALA A 633 14.69 14.79 27.65
CA ALA A 633 15.03 14.72 29.09
C ALA A 633 14.71 13.36 29.74
N GLY A 634 14.17 12.43 28.97
CA GLY A 634 13.63 11.17 29.45
C GLY A 634 13.10 10.36 28.27
N SER A 635 11.94 9.75 28.45
CA SER A 635 11.28 8.96 27.40
C SER A 635 9.90 9.53 27.13
N LEU A 636 9.49 9.49 25.87
CA LEU A 636 8.12 9.72 25.49
C LEU A 636 7.37 8.40 25.58
N ALA A 637 6.17 8.43 26.14
CA ALA A 637 5.31 7.27 26.33
C ALA A 637 4.01 7.49 25.57
N ALA A 638 3.70 6.60 24.64
CA ALA A 638 2.51 6.68 23.81
C ALA A 638 1.46 5.63 24.21
N VAL A 639 0.20 6.03 24.17
CA VAL A 639 -0.97 5.18 24.40
C VAL A 639 -2.08 5.50 23.42
N VAL A 640 -2.98 4.55 23.21
CA VAL A 640 -4.26 4.78 22.54
C VAL A 640 -5.31 5.04 23.63
N GLY A 641 -5.95 6.21 23.56
CA GLY A 641 -7.08 6.56 24.44
C GLY A 641 -8.37 5.85 24.04
N ASN A 642 -9.39 5.89 24.90
CA ASN A 642 -10.71 5.33 24.57
C ASN A 642 -11.45 6.13 23.48
N ASP A 643 -11.04 7.38 23.26
CA ASP A 643 -11.38 8.22 22.11
C ASP A 643 -10.69 7.75 20.82
N GLN A 644 -9.86 6.70 20.90
CA GLN A 644 -9.15 6.09 19.79
C GLN A 644 -8.13 7.04 19.15
N GLN A 645 -7.62 7.98 19.95
CA GLN A 645 -6.56 8.88 19.54
C GLN A 645 -5.25 8.49 20.22
N ILE A 646 -4.14 8.91 19.61
CA ILE A 646 -2.80 8.65 20.12
C ILE A 646 -2.42 9.79 21.05
N TRP A 647 -2.10 9.43 22.28
CA TRP A 647 -1.75 10.35 23.34
C TRP A 647 -0.34 10.06 23.81
N VAL A 648 0.46 11.11 23.94
CA VAL A 648 1.87 11.03 24.34
C VAL A 648 2.11 11.88 25.58
N THR A 649 2.87 11.34 26.52
CA THR A 649 3.38 12.07 27.68
C THR A 649 4.87 11.81 27.87
N SER A 650 5.53 12.64 28.68
CA SER A 650 6.95 12.53 28.99
C SER A 650 7.15 11.86 30.34
N SER A 651 8.12 10.94 30.45
CA SER A 651 8.45 10.23 31.69
C SER A 651 8.94 11.16 32.81
N VAL A 652 9.43 12.35 32.47
CA VAL A 652 9.83 13.40 33.43
C VAL A 652 8.69 14.34 33.83
N GLY A 653 7.46 14.06 33.36
CA GLY A 653 6.26 14.85 33.61
C GLY A 653 5.98 15.86 32.49
N GLY A 654 4.76 16.38 32.50
CA GLY A 654 4.25 17.31 31.48
C GLY A 654 2.79 17.04 31.15
N PRO A 655 2.14 17.92 30.38
CA PRO A 655 0.80 17.65 29.86
C PRO A 655 0.83 16.53 28.81
N TRP A 656 -0.29 15.85 28.67
CA TRP A 656 -0.52 14.96 27.54
C TRP A 656 -0.64 15.78 26.25
N SER A 657 0.04 15.33 25.19
CA SER A 657 -0.10 15.85 23.84
C SER A 657 -0.77 14.81 22.95
N ARG A 658 -1.60 15.26 22.01
CA ARG A 658 -2.21 14.42 20.99
C ARG A 658 -1.31 14.37 19.78
N TRP A 659 -1.06 13.19 19.24
CA TRP A 659 -0.35 13.00 17.98
C TRP A 659 -1.35 12.46 16.97
N ASP A 660 -1.69 13.27 15.99
CA ASP A 660 -2.64 12.86 14.96
C ASP A 660 -1.90 12.16 13.81
N PRO A 661 -2.47 11.07 13.26
CA PRO A 661 -2.09 10.58 11.94
C PRO A 661 -2.25 11.69 10.90
N GLN A 662 -1.61 11.49 9.74
CA GLN A 662 -1.56 12.49 8.66
C GLN A 662 -2.93 13.04 8.24
N PHE A 663 -4.01 12.25 8.34
CA PHE A 663 -5.37 12.72 8.07
C PHE A 663 -6.18 12.87 9.37
N PRO A 664 -6.79 14.05 9.61
CA PRO A 664 -7.64 14.28 10.77
C PRO A 664 -8.80 13.28 10.83
N GLY A 665 -9.06 12.73 12.02
CA GLY A 665 -10.19 11.81 12.25
C GLY A 665 -9.86 10.33 12.11
N ILE A 666 -8.64 9.98 11.69
CA ILE A 666 -8.17 8.59 11.75
C ILE A 666 -8.20 8.11 13.21
N THR A 667 -8.74 6.91 13.40
CA THR A 667 -8.73 6.22 14.69
C THR A 667 -7.50 5.33 14.84
N ALA A 668 -7.07 5.09 16.06
CA ALA A 668 -6.01 4.15 16.40
C ALA A 668 -6.60 3.01 17.24
N ALA A 669 -6.27 1.77 16.87
CA ALA A 669 -6.63 0.58 17.64
C ALA A 669 -5.44 0.05 18.45
N THR A 670 -4.26 0.01 17.83
CA THR A 670 -3.00 -0.45 18.43
C THR A 670 -1.81 0.16 17.69
N GLY A 671 -0.58 -0.01 18.18
CA GLY A 671 0.60 0.49 17.49
C GLY A 671 1.91 0.16 18.18
N LYS A 672 3.00 0.70 17.63
CA LYS A 672 4.36 0.66 18.19
C LYS A 672 5.00 2.04 18.04
N THR A 673 5.75 2.45 19.06
CA THR A 673 6.62 3.63 18.95
C THR A 673 7.90 3.25 18.21
N ALA A 674 8.46 4.20 17.48
CA ALA A 674 9.77 4.07 16.84
C ALA A 674 10.47 5.43 16.76
N LEU A 675 11.81 5.41 16.80
CA LEU A 675 12.61 6.57 16.43
C LEU A 675 13.00 6.41 14.96
N LEU A 676 12.44 7.25 14.11
CA LEU A 676 12.58 7.18 12.66
C LEU A 676 13.37 8.37 12.13
N MET A 677 13.98 8.19 10.97
CA MET A 677 14.77 9.22 10.27
C MET A 677 15.89 9.79 11.16
N GLY A 678 16.44 8.92 12.03
CA GLY A 678 17.53 9.21 12.95
C GLY A 678 17.14 9.96 14.23
N VAL A 679 16.05 10.74 14.23
CA VAL A 679 15.74 11.66 15.33
C VAL A 679 14.25 11.88 15.60
N LEU A 680 13.34 11.46 14.71
CA LEU A 680 11.93 11.79 14.82
C LEU A 680 11.19 10.70 15.61
N PRO A 681 10.67 11.01 16.81
CA PRO A 681 9.85 10.06 17.55
C PRO A 681 8.48 9.96 16.88
N CYS A 682 8.06 8.72 16.60
CA CYS A 682 6.84 8.44 15.84
C CYS A 682 6.04 7.33 16.53
N VAL A 683 4.75 7.28 16.21
CA VAL A 683 3.88 6.13 16.47
C VAL A 683 3.42 5.56 15.15
N VAL A 684 3.71 4.29 14.90
CA VAL A 684 3.09 3.54 13.80
C VAL A 684 1.89 2.79 14.36
N THR A 685 0.71 3.06 13.83
CA THR A 685 -0.57 2.55 14.33
C THR A 685 -1.32 1.76 13.27
N VAL A 686 -2.19 0.87 13.74
CA VAL A 686 -3.26 0.25 12.95
C VAL A 686 -4.58 0.86 13.37
N ASN A 687 -5.37 1.38 12.42
CA ASN A 687 -6.71 1.90 12.68
C ASN A 687 -7.77 0.77 12.79
N ASN A 688 -9.03 1.10 13.08
CA ASN A 688 -10.09 0.09 13.13
C ASN A 688 -10.39 -0.54 11.77
N GLU A 689 -10.14 0.20 10.69
CA GLU A 689 -10.21 -0.28 9.32
C GLU A 689 -9.01 -1.17 8.94
N ARG A 690 -8.13 -1.48 9.90
CA ARG A 690 -6.96 -2.36 9.75
C ARG A 690 -5.92 -1.87 8.74
N ARG A 691 -5.72 -0.56 8.70
CA ARG A 691 -4.74 0.17 7.87
C ARG A 691 -3.62 0.74 8.72
N VAL A 692 -2.43 0.81 8.14
CA VAL A 692 -1.22 1.34 8.79
C VAL A 692 -1.15 2.83 8.60
N HIS A 693 -0.87 3.55 9.69
CA HIS A 693 -0.64 4.99 9.68
C HIS A 693 0.58 5.34 10.52
N VAL A 694 1.21 6.46 10.19
CA VAL A 694 2.27 7.05 11.00
C VAL A 694 1.76 8.35 11.60
N ALA A 695 1.90 8.50 12.92
CA ALA A 695 1.59 9.70 13.66
C ALA A 695 2.88 10.27 14.25
N THR A 696 3.04 11.58 14.10
CA THR A 696 4.18 12.36 14.58
C THR A 696 3.67 13.46 15.53
N PRO A 697 4.55 14.09 16.32
CA PRO A 697 4.21 15.38 16.91
C PRO A 697 3.75 16.34 15.81
N GLU A 698 2.70 17.13 16.04
CA GLU A 698 2.37 18.23 15.13
C GLU A 698 3.63 19.10 14.96
N HIS A 699 4.09 19.26 13.71
CA HIS A 699 5.04 20.32 13.41
C HIS A 699 4.34 21.62 13.81
N GLY A 700 4.84 22.29 14.85
CA GLY A 700 4.40 23.64 15.15
C GLY A 700 4.55 24.46 13.87
N VAL A 701 3.41 24.83 13.28
CA VAL A 701 3.28 25.65 12.08
C VAL A 701 4.07 26.94 12.23
#